data_AF-A0A842P7Z2-F1
#
_entry.id   AF-A0A842P7Z2-F1
#
_cell.length_a   1.000
_cell.length_b   1.000
_cell.length_c   1.000
_cell.angle_alpha   90.00
_cell.angle_beta   90.00
_cell.angle_gamma   90.00
#
_symmetry.space_group_name_H-M   'P 1'
#
loop_
_entity.id
_entity.type
_entity.pdbx_description
1 polymer ?
#
loop_
_entity_poly.entity_id
_entity_poly.type
_entity_poly.pdbx_seq_one_letter_code
_entity_poly.pdbx_strand_id
1 'polypeptide(L)'
;MRDRMMQLAEQNDNIMSFHEGLNGGTNARGEETTADTYKGWHYSHPSPWMKITGGGEELEGVYGGECNDFVGDCGNYENIPDIQLVGNHHAREWMSYEVPMFFLETLAYYYGTAGIDNDGDGLIDEDTWGDSDGDGQLDDDGDCLSLDPSFQDSNGDGELCGPGDLGVDEDFPEQQITDLVNTREIYLIPMLNVDGNRYDREVFCPEPAWESCPSGGWRKNLRNNGPEPLPDLTQQVDEDCDGVDLNRNYQFEWGWPLGATIPLIPGTCTPAEEEQAGISNNDVYTGPFDTSDNDGDGLINEDNVDGEDDDNDGKVDEDWAGGNSEPETRFIQDLTEMNDDDGDGASDYKATLTWHSYSELVLYPWGHCTGCETTDHAELIYHGNKMAEMTTYENMQSSDLYPTTGDYCDWHYGVYDSYCYTIEIGTAFHQRPEDIDHIAVRNLGIPFYMVQISDNPRERAQIGIQEIDKSQWLISSENLSIPSDGWVPITMCIAPDFPFTNDQNHTHVMWRTVKPTRQQSDFGPKEWIEADWEMTGFEETQNNCTLKDNNTGTTIVANLPVPDDFSGKLHYKSMLGTRSGTFPFSYPEPAGTYEEISIAYRASYGNTFMALLLFFVVITAVWGGLGVALKIMMDSGKDEPQLGKKEAQG
;
A
#
# COMPACT_ATOMS: atom_id res chain seq x y z
N MET A 1 4.07 20.95 -0.81
CA MET A 1 4.02 19.67 -0.07
C MET A 1 3.16 19.78 1.17
N ARG A 2 3.64 20.33 2.29
CA ARG A 2 2.88 20.50 3.55
C ARG A 2 1.41 20.92 3.38
N ASP A 3 1.17 22.07 2.75
CA ASP A 3 -0.20 22.58 2.56
C ASP A 3 -1.08 21.62 1.74
N ARG A 4 -0.49 20.84 0.83
CA ARG A 4 -1.18 19.82 0.04
C ARG A 4 -1.52 18.60 0.90
N MET A 5 -0.59 18.12 1.72
CA MET A 5 -0.84 17.01 2.66
C MET A 5 -1.96 17.36 3.64
N MET A 6 -1.92 18.58 4.22
CA MET A 6 -3.00 19.09 5.07
C MET A 6 -4.34 19.12 4.34
N GLN A 7 -4.36 19.58 3.08
CA GLN A 7 -5.57 19.60 2.27
C GLN A 7 -6.11 18.18 2.04
N LEU A 8 -5.25 17.22 1.73
CA LEU A 8 -5.66 15.82 1.50
C LEU A 8 -6.21 15.19 2.79
N ALA A 9 -5.58 15.45 3.94
CA ALA A 9 -6.07 15.02 5.25
C ALA A 9 -7.45 15.63 5.57
N GLU A 10 -7.65 16.93 5.32
CA GLU A 10 -8.94 17.59 5.54
C GLU A 10 -10.04 17.07 4.61
N GLN A 11 -9.70 16.60 3.42
CA GLN A 11 -10.64 16.06 2.44
C GLN A 11 -10.99 14.59 2.70
N ASN A 12 -10.12 13.85 3.38
CA ASN A 12 -10.23 12.42 3.65
C ASN A 12 -10.03 12.13 5.15
N ASP A 13 -10.68 12.92 6.01
CA ASP A 13 -10.52 12.88 7.46
C ASP A 13 -10.97 11.56 8.11
N ASN A 14 -11.71 10.75 7.37
CA ASN A 14 -12.09 9.39 7.75
C ASN A 14 -10.92 8.41 7.69
N ILE A 15 -9.90 8.65 6.86
CA ILE A 15 -8.77 7.72 6.68
C ILE A 15 -7.39 8.35 6.81
N MET A 16 -7.28 9.68 6.90
CA MET A 16 -6.01 10.39 6.91
C MET A 16 -5.91 11.40 8.04
N SER A 17 -4.77 11.42 8.73
CA SER A 17 -4.40 12.52 9.62
C SER A 17 -2.98 13.01 9.31
N PHE A 18 -2.82 14.33 9.32
CA PHE A 18 -1.56 15.00 9.02
C PHE A 18 -0.85 15.41 10.32
N HIS A 19 0.46 15.22 10.34
CA HIS A 19 1.32 15.48 11.49
C HIS A 19 2.64 16.15 11.08
N GLU A 20 3.30 16.80 12.04
CA GLU A 20 4.61 17.44 11.86
C GLU A 20 5.50 17.17 13.07
N GLY A 21 6.58 16.40 12.87
CA GLY A 21 7.41 15.91 13.96
C GLY A 21 6.60 15.02 14.92
N LEU A 22 7.03 14.95 16.19
CA LEU A 22 6.32 14.26 17.27
C LEU A 22 6.00 15.25 18.39
N ASN A 23 4.99 14.97 19.21
CA ASN A 23 4.66 15.80 20.37
C ASN A 23 5.79 15.75 21.43
N GLY A 24 6.42 14.59 21.56
CA GLY A 24 7.45 14.30 22.56
C GLY A 24 6.87 14.00 23.95
N GLY A 25 7.75 13.59 24.86
CA GLY A 25 7.40 13.10 26.19
C GLY A 25 8.50 12.18 26.70
N THR A 26 8.16 11.18 27.50
CA THR A 26 9.11 10.10 27.81
C THR A 26 9.04 9.05 26.70
N ASN A 27 10.14 8.79 26.00
CA ASN A 27 10.19 7.73 24.99
C ASN A 27 10.35 6.33 25.62
N ALA A 28 10.33 5.28 24.80
CA ALA A 28 10.48 3.87 25.23
C ALA A 28 11.76 3.63 26.04
N ARG A 29 12.83 4.38 25.73
CA ARG A 29 14.14 4.33 26.41
C ARG A 29 14.19 5.12 27.73
N GLY A 30 13.12 5.82 28.11
CA GLY A 30 13.04 6.59 29.35
C GLY A 30 13.64 8.01 29.25
N GLU A 31 13.95 8.47 28.06
CA GLU A 31 14.48 9.81 27.79
C GLU A 31 13.35 10.83 27.64
N GLU A 32 13.54 12.04 28.17
CA GLU A 32 12.58 13.13 28.04
C GLU A 32 12.84 13.95 26.78
N THR A 33 11.87 13.96 25.88
CA THR A 33 11.87 14.69 24.60
C THR A 33 10.77 15.74 24.56
N THR A 34 10.85 16.63 23.57
CA THR A 34 9.83 17.65 23.30
C THR A 34 9.65 17.76 21.78
N ALA A 35 8.58 18.42 21.33
CA ALA A 35 8.41 18.72 19.90
C ALA A 35 9.58 19.50 19.25
N ASP A 36 10.41 20.20 20.04
CA ASP A 36 11.61 20.87 19.52
C ASP A 36 12.79 19.91 19.31
N THR A 37 12.75 18.71 19.90
CA THR A 37 13.80 17.67 19.77
C THR A 37 13.94 17.18 18.33
N TYR A 38 12.84 17.18 17.56
CA TYR A 38 12.74 16.59 16.22
C TYR A 38 12.82 17.63 15.10
N LYS A 39 13.21 18.87 15.42
CA LYS A 39 13.33 19.94 14.42
C LYS A 39 14.75 19.98 13.87
N GLY A 40 14.86 20.18 12.56
CA GLY A 40 16.16 20.31 11.89
C GLY A 40 17.05 21.43 12.47
N TRP A 41 18.36 21.29 12.31
CA TRP A 41 19.34 22.14 12.99
C TRP A 41 19.34 23.61 12.55
N HIS A 42 18.99 23.92 11.30
CA HIS A 42 19.26 25.23 10.71
C HIS A 42 17.99 26.06 10.51
N TYR A 43 16.96 25.49 9.88
CA TYR A 43 15.67 26.16 9.70
C TYR A 43 14.64 25.76 10.77
N SER A 44 14.95 24.75 11.59
CA SER A 44 14.05 24.24 12.63
C SER A 44 12.70 23.79 12.08
N HIS A 45 12.71 23.21 10.87
CA HIS A 45 11.51 22.59 10.32
C HIS A 45 11.38 21.16 10.85
N PRO A 46 10.19 20.77 11.32
CA PRO A 46 9.86 19.37 11.59
C PRO A 46 9.57 18.62 10.29
N SER A 47 9.81 17.31 10.29
CA SER A 47 9.45 16.42 9.18
C SER A 47 7.92 16.22 9.11
N PRO A 48 7.25 16.48 7.97
CA PRO A 48 5.83 16.22 7.81
C PRO A 48 5.56 14.74 7.54
N TRP A 49 4.48 14.21 8.11
CA TRP A 49 4.08 12.82 7.89
C TRP A 49 2.55 12.63 7.96
N MET A 50 2.08 11.50 7.46
CA MET A 50 0.66 11.12 7.41
C MET A 50 0.47 9.78 8.10
N LYS A 51 -0.54 9.68 8.97
CA LYS A 51 -1.14 8.41 9.37
C LYS A 51 -2.30 8.13 8.44
N ILE A 52 -2.34 6.94 7.84
CA ILE A 52 -3.38 6.53 6.90
C ILE A 52 -3.90 5.15 7.32
N THR A 53 -5.19 5.05 7.62
CA THR A 53 -5.84 3.77 7.91
C THR A 53 -7.36 3.89 7.82
N GLY A 54 -8.02 2.83 7.35
CA GLY A 54 -9.46 2.67 7.47
C GLY A 54 -9.91 2.19 8.85
N GLY A 55 -9.03 1.67 9.70
CA GLY A 55 -9.39 1.17 11.03
C GLY A 55 -10.14 -0.16 11.00
N GLY A 56 -9.72 -1.08 10.14
CA GLY A 56 -10.21 -2.46 10.12
C GLY A 56 -11.59 -2.62 9.52
N GLU A 57 -12.25 -3.75 9.83
CA GLU A 57 -13.61 -4.05 9.36
C GLU A 57 -14.67 -3.06 9.87
N GLU A 58 -14.45 -2.46 11.04
CA GLU A 58 -15.39 -1.51 11.65
C GLU A 58 -15.30 -0.11 11.03
N LEU A 59 -14.27 0.13 10.21
CA LEU A 59 -14.00 1.38 9.51
C LEU A 59 -13.93 2.59 10.46
N GLU A 60 -13.29 2.44 11.61
CA GLU A 60 -13.21 3.50 12.62
C GLU A 60 -12.15 4.58 12.30
N GLY A 61 -11.32 4.35 11.26
CA GLY A 61 -10.44 5.36 10.67
C GLY A 61 -9.27 5.78 11.54
N VAL A 62 -8.70 6.95 11.26
CA VAL A 62 -7.54 7.52 11.99
C VAL A 62 -7.85 8.10 13.38
N TYR A 63 -9.09 8.01 13.83
CA TYR A 63 -9.55 8.54 15.13
C TYR A 63 -10.30 7.51 15.99
N GLY A 64 -10.38 6.26 15.54
CA GLY A 64 -11.11 5.19 16.21
C GLY A 64 -10.27 4.38 17.21
N GLY A 65 -8.98 4.25 16.93
CA GLY A 65 -8.04 3.44 17.70
C GLY A 65 -7.55 4.09 18.99
N GLU A 66 -6.52 3.51 19.59
CA GLU A 66 -5.84 4.10 20.74
C GLU A 66 -5.07 5.36 20.34
N CYS A 67 -4.94 6.31 21.27
CA CYS A 67 -4.14 7.51 21.06
C CYS A 67 -2.77 7.39 21.72
N ASN A 68 -1.72 7.61 20.93
CA ASN A 68 -0.37 7.77 21.44
C ASN A 68 -0.07 9.27 21.61
N ASP A 69 -0.12 9.75 22.85
CA ASP A 69 0.12 11.18 23.15
C ASP A 69 1.54 11.64 22.75
N PHE A 70 2.54 10.75 22.79
CA PHE A 70 3.92 11.05 22.45
C PHE A 70 4.10 11.25 20.95
N VAL A 71 3.54 10.35 20.14
CA VAL A 71 3.57 10.41 18.67
C VAL A 71 2.61 11.51 18.18
N GLY A 72 1.39 11.51 18.72
CA GLY A 72 0.34 12.48 18.42
C GLY A 72 -0.80 11.95 17.55
N ASP A 73 -0.88 10.64 17.34
CA ASP A 73 -1.93 9.96 16.56
C ASP A 73 -2.96 9.22 17.45
N CYS A 74 -4.05 8.79 16.82
CA CYS A 74 -5.25 8.22 17.47
C CYS A 74 -5.89 7.07 16.68
N GLY A 75 -5.14 6.47 15.76
CA GLY A 75 -5.64 5.43 14.85
C GLY A 75 -4.78 4.18 14.93
N ASN A 76 -4.46 3.78 16.16
CA ASN A 76 -3.53 2.71 16.49
C ASN A 76 -4.34 1.48 16.96
N TYR A 77 -4.21 0.37 16.27
CA TYR A 77 -5.02 -0.83 16.41
C TYR A 77 -4.13 -2.08 16.51
N GLU A 78 -4.06 -2.67 17.71
CA GLU A 78 -3.28 -3.89 18.07
C GLU A 78 -3.32 -5.04 17.03
N ASN A 79 -4.38 -5.18 16.24
CA ASN A 79 -4.57 -6.31 15.32
C ASN A 79 -4.47 -5.92 13.83
N ILE A 80 -4.14 -4.66 13.54
CA ILE A 80 -3.94 -4.17 12.17
C ILE A 80 -2.44 -4.01 11.95
N PRO A 81 -1.87 -4.58 10.88
CA PRO A 81 -0.44 -4.48 10.65
C PRO A 81 0.02 -3.11 10.16
N ASP A 82 1.22 -2.75 10.59
CA ASP A 82 1.79 -1.42 10.40
C ASP A 82 2.90 -1.42 9.36
N ILE A 83 3.06 -0.29 8.68
CA ILE A 83 4.16 -0.05 7.74
C ILE A 83 4.66 1.39 7.78
N GLN A 84 5.98 1.53 7.78
CA GLN A 84 6.65 2.83 7.65
C GLN A 84 7.25 3.02 6.24
N LEU A 85 6.91 4.13 5.61
CA LEU A 85 7.33 4.51 4.26
C LEU A 85 8.02 5.88 4.33
N VAL A 86 9.32 5.95 4.03
CA VAL A 86 10.15 7.14 4.27
C VAL A 86 10.82 7.62 2.99
N GLY A 87 10.71 8.92 2.70
CA GLY A 87 11.39 9.58 1.60
C GLY A 87 12.40 10.61 2.07
N ASN A 88 13.36 10.92 1.19
CA ASN A 88 14.28 12.06 1.32
C ASN A 88 15.19 12.03 2.56
N HIS A 89 15.87 10.91 2.82
CA HIS A 89 17.03 10.93 3.73
C HIS A 89 18.12 11.85 3.19
N HIS A 90 18.35 11.85 1.87
CA HIS A 90 19.30 12.77 1.24
C HIS A 90 18.60 13.90 0.49
N ALA A 91 19.05 15.12 0.76
CA ALA A 91 18.36 16.36 0.34
C ALA A 91 18.16 16.51 -1.19
N ARG A 92 19.18 16.17 -1.99
CA ARG A 92 19.20 16.27 -3.46
C ARG A 92 18.33 15.26 -4.22
N GLU A 93 17.79 14.25 -3.54
CA GLU A 93 17.12 13.12 -4.20
C GLU A 93 15.65 13.47 -4.44
N TRP A 94 15.35 14.30 -5.45
CA TRP A 94 14.01 14.91 -5.52
C TRP A 94 12.88 13.92 -5.81
N MET A 95 13.13 12.86 -6.59
CA MET A 95 12.13 11.81 -6.82
C MET A 95 11.76 11.06 -5.55
N SER A 96 12.65 11.01 -4.54
CA SER A 96 12.40 10.33 -3.27
C SER A 96 11.30 10.96 -2.41
N TYR A 97 10.86 12.19 -2.71
CA TYR A 97 9.67 12.79 -2.09
C TYR A 97 8.53 13.04 -3.07
N GLU A 98 8.79 13.00 -4.39
CA GLU A 98 7.72 13.11 -5.40
C GLU A 98 6.94 11.79 -5.53
N VAL A 99 7.62 10.63 -5.56
CA VAL A 99 6.94 9.31 -5.59
C VAL A 99 6.04 9.10 -4.37
N PRO A 100 6.49 9.35 -3.12
CA PRO A 100 5.61 9.25 -1.95
C PRO A 100 4.42 10.20 -1.98
N MET A 101 4.59 11.41 -2.53
CA MET A 101 3.49 12.35 -2.69
C MET A 101 2.50 11.88 -3.76
N PHE A 102 2.98 11.29 -4.85
CA PHE A 102 2.12 10.71 -5.87
C PHE A 102 1.33 9.53 -5.31
N PHE A 103 1.97 8.61 -4.59
CA PHE A 103 1.30 7.53 -3.85
C PHE A 103 0.19 8.06 -2.92
N LEU A 104 0.46 9.13 -2.16
CA LEU A 104 -0.54 9.76 -1.28
C LEU A 104 -1.73 10.33 -2.06
N GLU A 105 -1.48 11.00 -3.20
CA GLU A 105 -2.54 11.55 -4.04
C GLU A 105 -3.39 10.44 -4.68
N THR A 106 -2.76 9.37 -5.18
CA THR A 106 -3.42 8.19 -5.74
C THR A 106 -4.34 7.55 -4.71
N LEU A 107 -3.83 7.30 -3.50
CA LEU A 107 -4.61 6.72 -2.40
C LEU A 107 -5.81 7.60 -2.05
N ALA A 108 -5.60 8.91 -1.90
CA ALA A 108 -6.67 9.86 -1.60
C ALA A 108 -7.74 9.95 -2.70
N TYR A 109 -7.37 9.73 -3.96
CA TYR A 109 -8.28 9.83 -5.10
C TYR A 109 -9.14 8.56 -5.29
N TYR A 110 -8.53 7.39 -5.14
CA TYR A 110 -9.17 6.10 -5.43
C TYR A 110 -9.71 5.36 -4.20
N TYR A 111 -9.47 5.85 -2.98
CA TYR A 111 -10.06 5.22 -1.81
C TYR A 111 -11.59 5.23 -1.86
N GLY A 112 -12.20 4.05 -1.68
CA GLY A 112 -13.65 3.87 -1.71
C GLY A 112 -14.23 3.74 -3.12
N THR A 113 -13.40 3.70 -4.17
CA THR A 113 -13.83 3.40 -5.54
C THR A 113 -13.54 1.96 -5.94
N ALA A 114 -14.25 1.47 -6.96
CA ALA A 114 -14.04 0.15 -7.52
C ALA A 114 -14.59 0.07 -8.95
N GLY A 115 -13.82 -0.51 -9.86
CA GLY A 115 -14.22 -0.76 -11.24
C GLY A 115 -14.33 0.53 -12.03
N ILE A 116 -13.23 1.29 -12.04
CA ILE A 116 -13.10 2.53 -12.81
C ILE A 116 -12.16 2.26 -13.98
N ASP A 117 -12.65 2.50 -15.19
CA ASP A 117 -11.83 2.73 -16.40
C ASP A 117 -10.85 3.90 -16.16
N ASN A 118 -9.68 3.60 -15.58
CA ASN A 118 -8.72 4.57 -15.05
C ASN A 118 -7.65 4.96 -16.09
N ASP A 119 -7.43 4.11 -17.10
CA ASP A 119 -6.55 4.30 -18.24
C ASP A 119 -7.31 4.90 -19.47
N GLY A 120 -8.64 4.78 -19.48
CA GLY A 120 -9.55 5.43 -20.42
C GLY A 120 -9.81 4.63 -21.71
N ASP A 121 -9.55 3.33 -21.72
CA ASP A 121 -9.76 2.44 -22.87
C ASP A 121 -11.25 2.10 -23.09
N GLY A 122 -12.09 2.26 -22.05
CA GLY A 122 -13.52 2.00 -22.05
C GLY A 122 -13.96 0.65 -21.48
N LEU A 123 -13.04 -0.11 -20.90
CA LEU A 123 -13.22 -1.38 -20.23
C LEU A 123 -12.93 -1.24 -18.72
N ILE A 124 -12.99 -2.36 -18.01
CA ILE A 124 -12.78 -2.48 -16.55
C ILE A 124 -12.15 -3.87 -16.33
N ASP A 125 -11.22 -4.19 -17.20
CA ASP A 125 -10.04 -5.01 -16.97
C ASP A 125 -9.02 -4.09 -16.30
N GLU A 126 -8.25 -4.67 -15.38
CA GLU A 126 -7.32 -3.90 -14.57
C GLU A 126 -6.12 -4.81 -14.36
N ASP A 127 -4.96 -4.32 -14.72
CA ASP A 127 -3.69 -4.96 -14.50
C ASP A 127 -3.28 -4.98 -13.03
N THR A 128 -2.43 -5.95 -12.70
CA THR A 128 -1.62 -5.82 -11.49
C THR A 128 -0.37 -5.04 -11.75
N TRP A 129 0.15 -4.43 -10.68
CA TRP A 129 1.47 -3.82 -10.68
C TRP A 129 2.62 -4.69 -11.21
N GLY A 130 2.46 -6.02 -11.22
CA GLY A 130 3.49 -7.00 -11.62
C GLY A 130 2.89 -8.09 -12.51
N ASP A 131 3.73 -9.00 -13.01
CA ASP A 131 3.36 -10.12 -13.89
C ASP A 131 2.64 -11.22 -13.06
N SER A 132 1.30 -11.13 -13.00
CA SER A 132 0.50 -12.07 -12.22
C SER A 132 0.38 -13.43 -12.92
N ASP A 133 0.21 -13.44 -14.24
CA ASP A 133 -0.03 -14.66 -15.01
C ASP A 133 1.25 -15.49 -15.29
N GLY A 134 2.41 -14.85 -15.13
CA GLY A 134 3.75 -15.43 -15.25
C GLY A 134 4.22 -15.62 -16.69
N ASP A 135 3.67 -14.90 -17.66
CA ASP A 135 4.05 -14.99 -19.07
C ASP A 135 5.29 -14.15 -19.43
N GLY A 136 5.73 -13.28 -18.52
CA GLY A 136 6.87 -12.37 -18.68
C GLY A 136 6.51 -11.00 -19.24
N GLN A 137 5.23 -10.65 -19.32
CA GLN A 137 4.71 -9.33 -19.64
C GLN A 137 3.93 -8.79 -18.43
N LEU A 138 3.92 -7.47 -18.25
CA LEU A 138 3.19 -6.84 -17.15
C LEU A 138 1.73 -6.54 -17.50
N ASP A 139 1.44 -6.41 -18.80
CA ASP A 139 0.12 -6.22 -19.39
C ASP A 139 -0.66 -7.55 -19.37
N ASP A 140 -1.25 -7.87 -18.21
CA ASP A 140 -1.94 -9.13 -17.91
C ASP A 140 -3.32 -9.19 -18.62
N ASP A 141 -3.97 -8.06 -18.88
CA ASP A 141 -5.24 -7.97 -19.62
C ASP A 141 -5.10 -7.71 -21.13
N GLY A 142 -3.96 -7.16 -21.56
CA GLY A 142 -3.59 -7.00 -22.95
C GLY A 142 -4.02 -5.65 -23.55
N ASP A 143 -4.30 -4.64 -22.75
CA ASP A 143 -4.73 -3.33 -23.21
C ASP A 143 -3.60 -2.55 -23.87
N CYS A 144 -2.40 -2.53 -23.28
CA CYS A 144 -1.23 -1.97 -23.95
C CYS A 144 -0.91 -2.73 -25.25
N LEU A 145 -0.93 -4.07 -25.23
CA LEU A 145 -0.69 -4.93 -26.39
C LEU A 145 -1.72 -4.74 -27.49
N SER A 146 -2.91 -4.24 -27.15
CA SER A 146 -3.98 -3.90 -28.08
C SER A 146 -3.79 -2.55 -28.79
N LEU A 147 -2.91 -1.69 -28.26
CA LEU A 147 -2.56 -0.41 -28.87
C LEU A 147 -1.81 -0.57 -30.21
N ASP A 148 -1.74 0.51 -31.00
CA ASP A 148 -0.84 0.53 -32.16
C ASP A 148 0.61 0.46 -31.66
N PRO A 149 1.52 -0.31 -32.29
CA PRO A 149 2.90 -0.47 -31.83
C PRO A 149 3.72 0.83 -31.68
N SER A 150 3.22 1.95 -32.19
CA SER A 150 3.82 3.27 -31.96
C SER A 150 3.44 3.95 -30.63
N PHE A 151 2.49 3.38 -29.89
CA PHE A 151 2.06 3.83 -28.56
C PHE A 151 2.41 2.84 -27.44
N GLN A 152 2.92 1.65 -27.78
CA GLN A 152 3.31 0.63 -26.80
C GLN A 152 4.61 0.94 -26.05
N ASP A 153 5.41 1.89 -26.55
CA ASP A 153 6.60 2.44 -25.89
C ASP A 153 6.30 3.93 -25.68
N SER A 154 5.35 4.18 -24.78
CA SER A 154 4.78 5.51 -24.53
C SER A 154 5.75 6.38 -23.74
N ASN A 155 6.57 5.77 -22.89
CA ASN A 155 7.61 6.43 -22.10
C ASN A 155 8.93 6.61 -22.89
N GLY A 156 9.14 5.86 -23.98
CA GLY A 156 10.29 5.99 -24.88
C GLY A 156 11.56 5.28 -24.38
N ASP A 157 11.46 4.35 -23.44
CA ASP A 157 12.59 3.58 -22.90
C ASP A 157 13.00 2.39 -23.80
N GLY A 158 12.15 2.04 -24.77
CA GLY A 158 12.40 0.99 -25.76
C GLY A 158 11.98 -0.42 -25.35
N GLU A 159 11.40 -0.57 -24.17
CA GLU A 159 10.53 -1.69 -23.80
C GLU A 159 9.12 -1.43 -24.36
N LEU A 160 8.40 -2.47 -24.76
CA LEU A 160 7.04 -2.33 -25.28
C LEU A 160 6.11 -2.92 -24.23
N CYS A 161 5.15 -2.13 -23.75
CA CYS A 161 4.26 -2.50 -22.66
C CYS A 161 5.06 -2.90 -21.42
N GLY A 162 6.07 -2.09 -21.11
CA GLY A 162 6.88 -2.23 -19.91
C GLY A 162 6.34 -1.37 -18.76
N PRO A 163 7.03 -1.34 -17.61
CA PRO A 163 6.68 -0.44 -16.51
C PRO A 163 6.66 1.03 -16.94
N GLY A 164 5.63 1.76 -16.55
CA GLY A 164 5.43 3.18 -16.88
C GLY A 164 4.91 3.42 -18.30
N ASP A 165 4.52 2.36 -19.02
CA ASP A 165 3.81 2.49 -20.29
C ASP A 165 2.30 2.52 -20.12
N LEU A 166 1.64 3.31 -20.95
CA LEU A 166 0.19 3.50 -20.94
C LEU A 166 -0.57 2.18 -21.06
N GLY A 167 -1.43 1.92 -20.08
CA GLY A 167 -2.25 0.71 -19.99
C GLY A 167 -1.46 -0.48 -19.43
N VAL A 168 -0.56 -0.22 -18.48
CA VAL A 168 0.14 -1.24 -17.70
C VAL A 168 0.07 -0.91 -16.21
N ASP A 169 0.70 0.18 -15.77
CA ASP A 169 0.79 0.54 -14.34
C ASP A 169 -0.06 1.77 -13.98
N GLU A 170 -0.79 2.34 -14.94
CA GLU A 170 -1.91 3.24 -14.66
C GLU A 170 -3.26 2.54 -14.53
N ASP A 171 -3.31 1.24 -14.81
CA ASP A 171 -4.52 0.42 -14.84
C ASP A 171 -4.58 -0.60 -13.70
N PHE A 172 -4.84 -0.14 -12.49
CA PHE A 172 -4.78 -0.98 -11.29
C PHE A 172 -6.13 -1.06 -10.57
N PRO A 173 -6.47 -2.21 -9.94
CA PRO A 173 -7.77 -2.39 -9.32
C PRO A 173 -7.93 -1.47 -8.09
N GLU A 174 -8.77 -0.44 -8.16
CA GLU A 174 -8.95 0.52 -7.04
C GLU A 174 -9.50 -0.12 -5.77
N GLN A 175 -10.25 -1.22 -5.93
CA GLN A 175 -10.74 -2.00 -4.80
C GLN A 175 -9.57 -2.52 -3.95
N GLN A 176 -8.42 -2.82 -4.57
CA GLN A 176 -7.22 -3.21 -3.84
C GLN A 176 -6.72 -2.08 -2.94
N ILE A 177 -6.73 -0.83 -3.40
CA ILE A 177 -6.34 0.34 -2.59
C ILE A 177 -7.24 0.44 -1.36
N THR A 178 -8.56 0.30 -1.55
CA THR A 178 -9.53 0.34 -0.45
C THR A 178 -9.30 -0.81 0.54
N ASP A 179 -9.07 -2.03 0.05
CA ASP A 179 -8.83 -3.21 0.87
C ASP A 179 -7.52 -3.05 1.68
N LEU A 180 -6.45 -2.51 1.07
CA LEU A 180 -5.18 -2.25 1.75
C LEU A 180 -5.31 -1.17 2.83
N VAL A 181 -5.92 -0.03 2.52
CA VAL A 181 -6.11 1.06 3.51
C VAL A 181 -6.95 0.60 4.70
N ASN A 182 -7.98 -0.22 4.47
CA ASN A 182 -8.83 -0.72 5.55
C ASN A 182 -8.13 -1.73 6.44
N THR A 183 -7.12 -2.45 5.92
CA THR A 183 -6.49 -3.57 6.62
C THR A 183 -5.06 -3.29 7.06
N ARG A 184 -4.59 -2.05 6.96
CA ARG A 184 -3.22 -1.63 7.30
C ARG A 184 -3.19 -0.27 8.00
N GLU A 185 -2.12 -0.04 8.73
CA GLU A 185 -1.76 1.28 9.22
C GLU A 185 -0.50 1.76 8.50
N ILE A 186 -0.64 2.84 7.73
CA ILE A 186 0.44 3.35 6.88
C ILE A 186 0.95 4.65 7.48
N TYR A 187 2.23 4.66 7.81
CA TYR A 187 2.97 5.84 8.26
C TYR A 187 3.83 6.33 7.10
N LEU A 188 3.37 7.38 6.45
CA LEU A 188 4.04 7.95 5.29
C LEU A 188 4.79 9.23 5.69
N ILE A 189 6.10 9.22 5.53
CA ILE A 189 7.00 10.35 5.77
C ILE A 189 7.61 10.77 4.42
N PRO A 190 6.94 11.60 3.58
CA PRO A 190 7.44 11.93 2.25
C PRO A 190 8.79 12.66 2.26
N MET A 191 9.09 13.41 3.32
CA MET A 191 10.30 14.21 3.41
C MET A 191 10.88 14.20 4.82
N LEU A 192 11.89 13.37 5.03
CA LEU A 192 12.63 13.31 6.28
C LEU A 192 13.56 14.53 6.45
N ASN A 193 14.42 14.81 5.47
CA ASN A 193 15.44 15.87 5.52
C ASN A 193 14.94 17.22 4.98
N VAL A 194 13.93 17.81 5.64
CA VAL A 194 13.29 19.07 5.21
C VAL A 194 14.29 20.22 5.12
N ASP A 195 15.18 20.33 6.11
CA ASP A 195 16.17 21.40 6.19
C ASP A 195 17.17 21.32 5.02
N GLY A 196 17.73 20.12 4.80
CA GLY A 196 18.66 19.87 3.70
C GLY A 196 18.01 20.07 2.34
N ASN A 197 16.80 19.52 2.11
CA ASN A 197 16.11 19.68 0.82
C ASN A 197 15.83 21.15 0.49
N ARG A 198 15.40 21.93 1.48
CA ARG A 198 15.20 23.37 1.28
C ARG A 198 16.51 24.07 0.90
N TYR A 199 17.61 23.74 1.56
CA TYR A 199 18.91 24.32 1.24
C TYR A 199 19.38 23.95 -0.17
N ASP A 200 19.21 22.69 -0.56
CA ASP A 200 19.51 22.21 -1.90
C ASP A 200 18.76 23.02 -2.96
N ARG A 201 17.43 23.09 -2.83
CA ARG A 201 16.53 23.73 -3.80
C ARG A 201 16.62 25.24 -3.86
N GLU A 202 16.86 25.91 -2.73
CA GLU A 202 16.81 27.37 -2.65
C GLU A 202 18.20 28.01 -2.78
N VAL A 203 19.27 27.30 -2.42
CA VAL A 203 20.61 27.87 -2.26
C VAL A 203 21.69 27.12 -3.03
N PHE A 204 21.85 25.81 -2.81
CA PHE A 204 23.00 25.06 -3.29
C PHE A 204 22.90 24.71 -4.78
N CYS A 205 21.77 24.14 -5.20
CA CYS A 205 21.46 23.90 -6.60
C CYS A 205 20.00 24.27 -6.97
N PRO A 206 19.72 25.56 -7.16
CA PRO A 206 18.38 26.01 -7.51
C PRO A 206 18.02 25.68 -8.96
N GLU A 207 16.72 25.69 -9.23
CA GLU A 207 16.13 25.47 -10.55
C GLU A 207 16.74 26.38 -11.65
N PRO A 208 17.08 25.85 -12.84
CA PRO A 208 16.90 24.47 -13.32
C PRO A 208 18.05 23.53 -12.90
N ALA A 209 17.83 22.73 -11.86
CA ALA A 209 18.84 21.83 -11.28
C ALA A 209 19.19 20.67 -12.24
N TRP A 210 18.21 20.19 -13.02
CA TRP A 210 18.38 19.17 -14.05
C TRP A 210 19.32 19.59 -15.20
N GLU A 211 19.59 20.88 -15.38
CA GLU A 211 20.59 21.37 -16.33
C GLU A 211 21.93 21.72 -15.66
N SER A 212 21.88 22.25 -14.44
CA SER A 212 23.03 22.83 -13.76
C SER A 212 23.79 21.84 -12.88
N CYS A 213 23.11 20.88 -12.26
CA CYS A 213 23.68 19.88 -11.35
C CYS A 213 22.91 18.53 -11.38
N PRO A 214 22.59 17.94 -12.54
CA PRO A 214 21.71 16.75 -12.62
C PRO A 214 22.14 15.57 -11.72
N SER A 215 23.46 15.39 -11.55
CA SER A 215 24.08 14.36 -10.70
C SER A 215 24.85 14.94 -9.51
N GLY A 216 24.61 16.21 -9.16
CA GLY A 216 25.17 16.88 -7.98
C GLY A 216 24.06 17.33 -7.03
N GLY A 217 24.40 18.15 -6.04
CA GLY A 217 23.43 18.70 -5.08
C GLY A 217 23.86 18.45 -3.63
N TRP A 218 23.18 19.11 -2.70
CA TRP A 218 23.41 18.95 -1.26
C TRP A 218 22.82 17.62 -0.79
N ARG A 219 23.56 16.85 0.01
CA ARG A 219 23.16 15.50 0.43
C ARG A 219 22.65 15.45 1.87
N LYS A 220 23.45 15.98 2.80
CA LYS A 220 23.33 15.77 4.24
C LYS A 220 22.22 16.61 4.88
N ASN A 221 21.99 16.48 6.18
CA ASN A 221 21.25 17.50 6.93
C ASN A 221 22.09 18.79 7.08
N LEU A 222 21.68 19.73 7.94
CA LEU A 222 22.37 21.02 8.13
C LEU A 222 22.97 21.19 9.54
N ARG A 223 23.43 20.10 10.16
CA ARG A 223 24.15 20.17 11.43
C ARG A 223 25.44 21.01 11.29
N ASN A 224 25.66 21.97 12.17
CA ASN A 224 26.94 22.67 12.23
C ASN A 224 28.01 21.77 12.89
N ASN A 225 29.04 21.39 12.15
CA ASN A 225 30.12 20.50 12.61
C ASN A 225 31.44 21.22 12.89
N GLY A 226 31.54 22.52 12.61
CA GLY A 226 32.79 23.27 12.70
C GLY A 226 33.32 23.45 14.14
N PRO A 227 34.64 23.33 14.39
CA PRO A 227 35.20 23.70 15.68
C PRO A 227 35.11 25.22 15.85
N GLU A 228 34.42 25.71 16.88
CA GLU A 228 34.29 27.14 17.16
C GLU A 228 35.25 27.63 18.27
N PRO A 229 36.51 28.00 17.98
CA PRO A 229 37.31 28.82 18.91
C PRO A 229 36.83 30.28 18.94
N LEU A 230 36.00 30.71 17.98
CA LEU A 230 35.31 32.00 17.90
C LEU A 230 33.86 31.75 17.49
N PRO A 231 32.88 32.57 17.92
CA PRO A 231 31.51 32.47 17.46
C PRO A 231 31.46 32.59 15.93
N ASP A 232 30.74 31.71 15.25
CA ASP A 232 30.41 31.93 13.84
C ASP A 232 29.54 33.20 13.71
N LEU A 233 30.16 34.28 13.25
CA LEU A 233 29.52 35.59 13.09
C LEU A 233 28.62 35.65 11.84
N THR A 234 28.74 34.67 10.95
CA THR A 234 28.02 34.60 9.68
C THR A 234 26.81 33.67 9.73
N GLN A 235 26.83 32.62 10.58
CA GLN A 235 25.76 31.60 10.66
C GLN A 235 25.43 31.00 9.29
N GLN A 236 26.44 30.89 8.43
CA GLN A 236 26.30 30.34 7.08
C GLN A 236 26.66 28.87 7.10
N VAL A 237 25.94 28.07 6.31
CA VAL A 237 26.27 26.66 6.10
C VAL A 237 27.67 26.56 5.50
N ASP A 238 28.55 25.81 6.15
CA ASP A 238 29.87 25.47 5.63
C ASP A 238 29.77 24.20 4.79
N GLU A 239 29.69 24.37 3.46
CA GLU A 239 29.53 23.26 2.51
C GLU A 239 30.62 22.20 2.66
N ASP A 240 31.83 22.57 3.08
CA ASP A 240 32.95 21.63 3.21
C ASP A 240 32.85 20.77 4.49
N CYS A 241 31.99 21.11 5.45
CA CYS A 241 32.06 20.60 6.82
C CYS A 241 30.71 20.19 7.42
N ASP A 242 29.67 20.98 7.17
CA ASP A 242 28.38 20.85 7.83
C ASP A 242 27.57 19.67 7.30
N GLY A 243 26.63 19.24 8.13
CA GLY A 243 25.71 18.14 7.85
C GLY A 243 26.24 16.78 8.26
N VAL A 244 25.30 15.91 8.59
CA VAL A 244 25.46 14.47 8.80
C VAL A 244 24.66 13.74 7.73
N ASP A 245 25.23 12.65 7.21
CA ASP A 245 24.50 11.75 6.32
C ASP A 245 23.50 10.94 7.15
N LEU A 246 22.21 11.23 6.98
CA LEU A 246 21.15 10.58 7.74
C LEU A 246 21.13 9.07 7.50
N ASN A 247 21.46 8.61 6.28
CA ASN A 247 21.51 7.18 5.96
C ASN A 247 22.86 6.52 6.34
N ARG A 248 23.63 7.18 7.22
CA ARG A 248 24.83 6.64 7.90
C ARG A 248 24.77 6.87 9.41
N ASN A 249 23.59 7.30 9.89
CA ASN A 249 23.39 7.74 11.26
C ASN A 249 22.40 6.86 12.02
N TYR A 250 22.09 5.65 11.56
CA TYR A 250 21.36 4.66 12.36
C TYR A 250 22.34 3.80 13.17
N GLN A 251 21.86 3.19 14.25
CA GLN A 251 22.74 2.61 15.28
C GLN A 251 23.31 1.22 14.95
N PHE A 252 22.61 0.47 14.10
CA PHE A 252 23.02 -0.90 13.76
C PHE A 252 24.32 -0.85 12.95
N GLU A 253 25.37 -1.51 13.46
CA GLU A 253 26.69 -1.58 12.85
C GLU A 253 27.31 -0.21 12.53
N TRP A 254 26.99 0.81 13.34
CA TRP A 254 27.38 2.20 13.11
C TRP A 254 28.91 2.39 13.19
N GLY A 255 29.48 3.10 12.21
CA GLY A 255 30.87 3.57 12.32
C GLY A 255 31.95 2.50 12.15
N TRP A 256 31.64 1.31 11.62
CA TRP A 256 32.66 0.32 11.22
C TRP A 256 33.39 0.79 9.92
N PRO A 257 34.71 0.51 9.73
CA PRO A 257 35.56 1.19 8.71
C PRO A 257 35.32 0.83 7.23
N LEU A 258 34.14 0.34 6.86
CA LEU A 258 33.76 0.06 5.47
C LEU A 258 32.89 1.19 4.93
N GLY A 259 33.41 1.97 3.98
CA GLY A 259 32.62 2.91 3.16
C GLY A 259 32.19 4.24 3.82
N ALA A 260 32.25 4.37 5.15
CA ALA A 260 31.89 5.57 5.88
C ALA A 260 33.08 6.46 6.26
N THR A 261 32.89 7.79 6.27
CA THR A 261 33.91 8.73 6.76
C THR A 261 33.75 8.94 8.26
N ILE A 262 34.48 8.14 9.03
CA ILE A 262 34.60 8.30 10.49
C ILE A 262 35.62 9.41 10.78
N PRO A 263 35.32 10.40 11.63
CA PRO A 263 36.29 11.42 11.96
C PRO A 263 37.43 10.81 12.80
N LEU A 264 38.67 10.84 12.29
CA LEU A 264 39.89 10.42 13.04
C LEU A 264 40.08 11.20 14.36
N ILE A 265 39.42 12.36 14.48
CA ILE A 265 39.31 13.19 15.68
C ILE A 265 37.83 13.61 15.79
N PRO A 266 37.10 13.29 16.87
CA PRO A 266 35.71 13.72 17.05
C PRO A 266 35.54 15.23 16.80
N GLY A 267 34.63 15.60 15.90
CA GLY A 267 34.36 17.01 15.54
C GLY A 267 35.36 17.64 14.54
N THR A 268 36.08 16.85 13.73
CA THR A 268 36.87 17.39 12.61
C THR A 268 36.31 16.94 11.27
N CYS A 269 36.05 17.88 10.36
CA CYS A 269 35.71 17.63 8.97
C CYS A 269 36.95 17.58 8.06
N THR A 270 36.88 16.77 7.01
CA THR A 270 37.81 16.79 5.87
C THR A 270 37.18 17.59 4.73
N PRO A 271 37.85 18.62 4.16
CA PRO A 271 37.28 19.39 3.06
C PRO A 271 36.93 18.50 1.87
N ALA A 272 35.77 18.72 1.26
CA ALA A 272 35.38 18.10 0.00
C ALA A 272 35.95 18.93 -1.18
N GLU A 273 36.35 18.28 -2.28
CA GLU A 273 36.73 18.96 -3.51
C GLU A 273 35.58 18.86 -4.53
N GLU A 274 34.82 19.95 -4.73
CA GLU A 274 33.80 20.15 -5.80
C GLU A 274 32.51 19.27 -5.73
N GLU A 275 31.71 19.42 -4.66
CA GLU A 275 30.40 18.73 -4.48
C GLU A 275 29.37 19.00 -5.59
N GLN A 276 29.34 20.22 -6.16
CA GLN A 276 28.48 20.54 -7.31
C GLN A 276 28.82 19.70 -8.57
N ALA A 277 30.03 19.15 -8.66
CA ALA A 277 30.47 18.29 -9.76
C ALA A 277 30.34 16.79 -9.44
N GLY A 278 29.77 16.42 -8.27
CA GLY A 278 29.60 15.03 -7.84
C GLY A 278 30.88 14.37 -7.32
N ILE A 279 31.86 15.14 -6.86
CA ILE A 279 33.14 14.66 -6.32
C ILE A 279 33.19 15.02 -4.83
N SER A 280 33.16 14.06 -3.92
CA SER A 280 33.20 14.34 -2.46
C SER A 280 33.61 13.13 -1.62
N ASN A 281 34.35 13.38 -0.54
CA ASN A 281 34.78 12.40 0.48
C ASN A 281 34.13 12.67 1.86
N ASN A 282 33.27 13.70 1.97
CA ASN A 282 32.61 14.12 3.22
C ASN A 282 31.07 14.00 3.16
N ASP A 283 30.53 13.49 2.05
CA ASP A 283 29.09 13.24 1.83
C ASP A 283 28.53 12.14 2.74
N VAL A 284 29.38 11.28 3.30
CA VAL A 284 29.04 10.07 4.06
C VAL A 284 29.46 10.17 5.54
N TYR A 285 29.45 11.38 6.09
CA TYR A 285 29.79 11.60 7.50
C TYR A 285 28.71 11.00 8.40
N THR A 286 29.07 10.02 9.23
CA THR A 286 28.15 9.19 10.05
C THR A 286 27.58 9.91 11.26
N GLY A 287 28.12 11.07 11.62
CA GLY A 287 27.77 11.81 12.83
C GLY A 287 28.82 11.71 13.94
N PRO A 288 28.61 12.43 15.04
CA PRO A 288 29.49 12.37 16.20
C PRO A 288 29.42 11.03 16.92
N PHE A 289 30.50 10.68 17.61
CA PHE A 289 30.48 9.59 18.60
C PHE A 289 29.54 9.94 19.75
N ASP A 290 28.82 8.96 20.28
CA ASP A 290 28.26 9.06 21.62
C ASP A 290 29.41 8.96 22.65
N THR A 291 29.28 9.66 23.76
CA THR A 291 30.26 9.62 24.88
C THR A 291 29.55 9.56 26.22
N SER A 292 28.27 9.19 26.18
CA SER A 292 27.42 8.99 27.33
C SER A 292 27.68 7.59 27.89
N ASP A 293 27.74 7.51 29.22
CA ASP A 293 27.82 6.28 30.00
C ASP A 293 26.38 5.98 30.44
N ASN A 294 25.70 5.16 29.65
CA ASN A 294 24.25 4.96 29.69
C ASN A 294 23.85 4.02 30.84
N ASP A 295 24.76 3.16 31.30
CA ASP A 295 24.51 2.20 32.38
C ASP A 295 25.19 2.57 33.72
N GLY A 296 26.05 3.59 33.71
CA GLY A 296 26.68 4.20 34.88
C GLY A 296 27.87 3.43 35.42
N ASP A 297 28.47 2.54 34.64
CA ASP A 297 29.60 1.71 35.06
C ASP A 297 30.98 2.39 34.90
N GLY A 298 31.00 3.53 34.19
CA GLY A 298 32.16 4.38 33.99
C GLY A 298 32.98 4.07 32.74
N LEU A 299 32.47 3.21 31.86
CA LEU A 299 32.98 2.96 30.53
C LEU A 299 32.07 3.64 29.49
N ILE A 300 32.51 3.66 28.22
CA ILE A 300 31.81 4.29 27.08
C ILE A 300 32.25 3.55 25.80
N ASN A 301 31.40 3.50 24.77
CA ASN A 301 31.69 2.90 23.45
C ASN A 301 32.00 1.40 23.53
N GLU A 302 31.06 0.64 24.09
CA GLU A 302 31.26 -0.77 24.45
C GLU A 302 30.66 -1.73 23.40
N ASP A 303 29.35 -1.70 23.16
CA ASP A 303 28.64 -2.62 22.27
C ASP A 303 27.81 -1.91 21.18
N ASN A 304 27.69 -2.52 20.00
CA ASN A 304 26.76 -2.06 18.96
C ASN A 304 25.32 -2.54 19.27
N VAL A 305 24.32 -1.99 18.58
CA VAL A 305 22.92 -2.47 18.71
C VAL A 305 22.70 -3.64 17.77
N ASP A 306 23.23 -4.81 18.10
CA ASP A 306 23.17 -6.03 17.28
C ASP A 306 22.87 -7.31 18.09
N GLY A 307 22.67 -7.17 19.40
CA GLY A 307 22.35 -8.25 20.33
C GLY A 307 23.56 -9.09 20.74
N GLU A 308 24.78 -8.70 20.37
CA GLU A 308 26.02 -9.35 20.76
C GLU A 308 26.73 -8.62 21.92
N ASP A 309 27.44 -9.40 22.75
CA ASP A 309 28.27 -8.92 23.87
C ASP A 309 29.72 -8.83 23.34
N ASP A 310 30.05 -7.72 22.68
CA ASP A 310 31.27 -7.54 21.89
C ASP A 310 32.52 -7.45 22.78
N ASP A 311 32.34 -6.96 24.01
CA ASP A 311 33.40 -6.77 25.00
C ASP A 311 33.48 -7.90 26.06
N ASN A 312 32.45 -8.77 26.10
CA ASN A 312 32.30 -9.94 26.94
C ASN A 312 32.18 -9.62 28.45
N ASP A 313 31.56 -8.49 28.82
CA ASP A 313 31.27 -8.13 30.20
C ASP A 313 29.98 -8.77 30.77
N GLY A 314 29.14 -9.31 29.88
CA GLY A 314 27.87 -9.98 30.18
C GLY A 314 26.62 -9.10 30.13
N LYS A 315 26.74 -7.87 29.66
CA LYS A 315 25.64 -7.06 29.15
C LYS A 315 25.71 -7.05 27.59
N VAL A 316 24.74 -6.42 26.94
CA VAL A 316 24.56 -6.41 25.49
C VAL A 316 23.95 -5.06 25.10
N ASP A 317 24.35 -4.53 23.95
CA ASP A 317 23.81 -3.30 23.36
C ASP A 317 23.94 -2.05 24.25
N GLU A 318 24.97 -1.95 25.10
CA GLU A 318 25.25 -0.75 25.90
C GLU A 318 26.31 0.19 25.30
N ASP A 319 26.18 1.47 25.65
CA ASP A 319 27.17 2.50 25.37
C ASP A 319 27.64 2.52 23.91
N TRP A 320 26.71 2.47 22.95
CA TRP A 320 27.03 2.44 21.52
C TRP A 320 28.00 3.55 21.07
N ALA A 321 28.78 3.27 20.03
CA ALA A 321 29.77 4.23 19.53
C ALA A 321 29.14 5.50 18.93
N GLY A 322 27.88 5.45 18.47
CA GLY A 322 27.16 6.57 17.85
C GLY A 322 25.89 6.10 17.14
N GLY A 323 25.34 6.95 16.28
CA GLY A 323 24.03 6.73 15.64
C GLY A 323 22.90 7.44 16.39
N ASN A 324 21.79 7.67 15.69
CA ASN A 324 20.62 8.45 16.07
C ASN A 324 20.98 9.77 16.78
N SER A 325 21.98 10.48 16.23
CA SER A 325 22.44 11.77 16.77
C SER A 325 21.71 12.97 16.19
N GLU A 326 21.04 12.78 15.07
CA GLU A 326 20.36 13.82 14.33
C GLU A 326 18.86 13.89 14.68
N PRO A 327 18.24 15.08 14.75
CA PRO A 327 16.81 15.22 15.00
C PRO A 327 15.95 14.37 14.06
N GLU A 328 16.38 14.25 12.80
CA GLU A 328 15.69 13.48 11.77
C GLU A 328 15.78 11.96 12.01
N THR A 329 16.96 11.41 12.34
CA THR A 329 17.08 9.97 12.65
C THR A 329 16.47 9.61 14.01
N ARG A 330 16.54 10.53 14.99
CA ARG A 330 15.81 10.39 16.27
C ARG A 330 14.30 10.39 16.09
N PHE A 331 13.79 11.16 15.13
CA PHE A 331 12.38 11.14 14.78
C PHE A 331 11.95 9.74 14.30
N ILE A 332 12.70 9.13 13.39
CA ILE A 332 12.44 7.76 12.92
C ILE A 332 12.60 6.74 14.05
N GLN A 333 13.64 6.88 14.87
CA GLN A 333 13.87 6.02 16.02
C GLN A 333 12.67 6.01 16.96
N ASP A 334 12.28 7.19 17.44
CA ASP A 334 11.19 7.30 18.41
C ASP A 334 9.83 6.97 17.77
N LEU A 335 9.61 7.24 16.48
CA LEU A 335 8.39 6.81 15.78
C LEU A 335 8.30 5.28 15.64
N THR A 336 9.44 4.60 15.51
CA THR A 336 9.54 3.13 15.42
C THR A 336 9.36 2.46 16.77
N GLU A 337 10.08 2.93 17.79
CA GLU A 337 10.04 2.32 19.12
C GLU A 337 8.75 2.62 19.90
N MET A 338 8.05 3.70 19.56
CA MET A 338 6.76 4.04 20.17
C MET A 338 5.56 3.46 19.42
N ASN A 339 5.80 2.79 18.29
CA ASN A 339 4.80 2.03 17.54
C ASN A 339 4.77 0.59 18.08
N ASP A 340 4.13 0.44 19.23
CA ASP A 340 3.99 -0.78 20.03
C ASP A 340 2.53 -0.82 20.51
N ASP A 341 1.63 -1.10 19.58
CA ASP A 341 0.19 -1.03 19.76
C ASP A 341 -0.35 -2.20 20.59
N ASP A 342 0.36 -3.34 20.60
CA ASP A 342 0.06 -4.51 21.43
C ASP A 342 0.74 -4.51 22.81
N GLY A 343 1.71 -3.62 23.01
CA GLY A 343 2.43 -3.43 24.26
C GLY A 343 3.40 -4.57 24.59
N ASP A 344 3.86 -5.32 23.59
CA ASP A 344 4.85 -6.39 23.74
C ASP A 344 6.29 -5.88 23.86
N GLY A 345 6.50 -4.59 23.58
CA GLY A 345 7.79 -3.90 23.68
C GLY A 345 8.64 -3.98 22.41
N ALA A 346 8.08 -4.40 21.28
CA ALA A 346 8.71 -4.39 19.96
C ALA A 346 7.94 -3.47 19.00
N SER A 347 8.57 -3.15 17.87
CA SER A 347 7.91 -2.34 16.83
C SER A 347 6.93 -3.18 16.01
N ASP A 348 5.77 -2.62 15.70
CA ASP A 348 4.75 -3.25 14.85
C ASP A 348 5.01 -3.14 13.35
N TYR A 349 6.03 -2.36 12.95
CA TYR A 349 6.46 -2.27 11.56
C TYR A 349 7.14 -3.56 11.09
N LYS A 350 6.38 -4.51 10.52
CA LYS A 350 6.98 -5.75 9.97
C LYS A 350 7.63 -5.56 8.59
N ALA A 351 7.30 -4.48 7.90
CA ALA A 351 7.96 -4.07 6.67
C ALA A 351 8.15 -2.55 6.64
N THR A 352 9.22 -2.10 6.00
CA THR A 352 9.53 -0.68 5.81
C THR A 352 10.15 -0.42 4.45
N LEU A 353 9.97 0.80 3.93
CA LEU A 353 10.54 1.21 2.65
C LEU A 353 11.22 2.58 2.79
N THR A 354 12.39 2.72 2.20
CA THR A 354 13.01 4.04 2.00
C THR A 354 13.25 4.34 0.53
N TRP A 355 12.79 5.51 0.08
CA TRP A 355 13.05 6.00 -1.26
C TRP A 355 14.32 6.85 -1.29
N HIS A 356 15.13 6.56 -2.29
CA HIS A 356 16.35 7.24 -2.63
C HIS A 356 16.38 7.57 -4.13
N SER A 357 17.42 8.25 -4.57
CA SER A 357 17.74 8.40 -5.99
C SER A 357 19.25 8.53 -6.10
N TYR A 358 19.94 7.92 -7.05
CA TYR A 358 19.45 7.27 -8.25
C TYR A 358 20.27 6.01 -8.53
N SER A 359 19.75 5.12 -9.37
CA SER A 359 20.47 4.04 -10.09
C SER A 359 19.52 2.98 -10.67
N GLU A 360 18.21 3.10 -10.44
CA GLU A 360 17.19 2.11 -10.82
C GLU A 360 17.45 0.75 -10.13
N LEU A 361 17.57 0.78 -8.80
CA LEU A 361 17.88 -0.39 -7.97
C LEU A 361 16.82 -0.65 -6.92
N VAL A 362 16.63 -1.94 -6.62
CA VAL A 362 15.95 -2.45 -5.42
C VAL A 362 17.03 -3.05 -4.52
N LEU A 363 17.28 -2.42 -3.38
CA LEU A 363 18.33 -2.84 -2.45
C LEU A 363 17.73 -3.45 -1.19
N TYR A 364 18.25 -4.61 -0.80
CA TYR A 364 17.92 -5.27 0.48
C TYR A 364 19.16 -5.43 1.37
N PRO A 365 18.99 -5.60 2.70
CA PRO A 365 20.08 -5.83 3.63
C PRO A 365 20.91 -7.09 3.31
N TRP A 366 22.17 -7.17 3.71
CA TRP A 366 22.94 -6.19 4.47
C TRP A 366 23.73 -5.19 3.61
N GLY A 367 23.86 -3.96 4.09
CA GLY A 367 24.80 -2.95 3.61
C GLY A 367 26.19 -3.04 4.28
N HIS A 368 26.25 -3.34 5.57
CA HIS A 368 27.48 -3.25 6.38
C HIS A 368 28.53 -4.32 6.06
N CYS A 369 28.13 -5.47 5.52
CA CYS A 369 29.06 -6.54 5.25
C CYS A 369 28.87 -7.23 3.89
N THR A 370 29.96 -7.32 3.13
CA THR A 370 29.99 -7.94 1.81
C THR A 370 30.02 -9.46 1.90
N GLY A 371 29.11 -10.12 1.19
CA GLY A 371 29.03 -11.59 1.12
C GLY A 371 28.47 -12.25 2.38
N CYS A 372 27.82 -11.48 3.24
CA CYS A 372 26.99 -12.00 4.32
C CYS A 372 25.56 -12.21 3.84
N GLU A 373 24.94 -13.28 4.32
CA GLU A 373 23.52 -13.53 4.10
C GLU A 373 22.75 -13.22 5.38
N THR A 374 21.58 -12.62 5.23
CA THR A 374 20.58 -12.49 6.29
C THR A 374 19.97 -13.85 6.64
N THR A 375 19.26 -13.97 7.76
CA THR A 375 18.54 -15.22 8.09
C THR A 375 17.44 -15.54 7.08
N ASP A 376 16.80 -14.50 6.55
CA ASP A 376 15.70 -14.58 5.58
C ASP A 376 16.14 -14.15 4.17
N HIS A 377 17.37 -14.50 3.79
CA HIS A 377 17.98 -14.02 2.55
C HIS A 377 17.19 -14.40 1.29
N ALA A 378 16.63 -15.62 1.25
CA ALA A 378 15.84 -16.06 0.11
C ALA A 378 14.50 -15.31 0.03
N GLU A 379 13.88 -15.05 1.17
CA GLU A 379 12.64 -14.30 1.30
C GLU A 379 12.82 -12.82 0.92
N LEU A 380 13.93 -12.21 1.34
CA LEU A 380 14.26 -10.83 0.95
C LEU A 380 14.51 -10.71 -0.56
N ILE A 381 15.22 -11.67 -1.16
CA ILE A 381 15.42 -11.75 -2.61
C ILE A 381 14.07 -11.90 -3.33
N TYR A 382 13.16 -12.72 -2.80
CA TYR A 382 11.85 -12.96 -3.43
C TYR A 382 11.04 -11.67 -3.56
N HIS A 383 10.85 -10.93 -2.47
CA HIS A 383 10.13 -9.66 -2.50
C HIS A 383 10.87 -8.60 -3.32
N GLY A 384 12.21 -8.56 -3.24
CA GLY A 384 13.02 -7.67 -4.07
C GLY A 384 12.85 -7.96 -5.57
N ASN A 385 12.74 -9.23 -5.95
CA ASN A 385 12.46 -9.63 -7.33
C ASN A 385 11.06 -9.22 -7.77
N LYS A 386 10.07 -9.24 -6.87
CA LYS A 386 8.73 -8.75 -7.18
C LYS A 386 8.71 -7.24 -7.44
N MET A 387 9.40 -6.45 -6.63
CA MET A 387 9.53 -5.01 -6.92
C MET A 387 10.36 -4.73 -8.17
N ALA A 388 11.39 -5.53 -8.45
CA ALA A 388 12.17 -5.44 -9.68
C ALA A 388 11.36 -5.83 -10.92
N GLU A 389 10.43 -6.79 -10.82
CA GLU A 389 9.48 -7.13 -11.89
C GLU A 389 8.58 -5.95 -12.21
N MET A 390 8.01 -5.29 -11.18
CA MET A 390 7.12 -4.12 -11.33
C MET A 390 7.79 -2.90 -11.96
N THR A 391 9.12 -2.80 -11.88
CA THR A 391 9.85 -1.57 -12.21
C THR A 391 11.00 -1.76 -13.18
N THR A 392 11.32 -2.99 -13.55
CA THR A 392 12.55 -3.39 -14.27
C THR A 392 13.86 -2.93 -13.63
N TYR A 393 13.84 -2.59 -12.34
CA TYR A 393 15.03 -2.22 -11.57
C TYR A 393 15.89 -3.45 -11.24
N GLU A 394 17.19 -3.25 -11.03
CA GLU A 394 18.08 -4.35 -10.62
C GLU A 394 17.92 -4.62 -9.11
N ASN A 395 17.50 -5.84 -8.77
CA ASN A 395 17.45 -6.32 -7.38
C ASN A 395 18.81 -6.84 -6.94
N MET A 396 19.38 -6.26 -5.90
CA MET A 396 20.68 -6.66 -5.37
C MET A 396 20.83 -6.35 -3.89
N GLN A 397 21.78 -7.04 -3.23
CA GLN A 397 22.13 -6.72 -1.86
C GLN A 397 22.81 -5.35 -1.80
N SER A 398 22.49 -4.53 -0.80
CA SER A 398 23.04 -3.17 -0.64
C SER A 398 24.58 -3.16 -0.69
N SER A 399 25.23 -4.09 0.02
CA SER A 399 26.70 -4.19 0.05
C SER A 399 27.37 -4.57 -1.27
N ASP A 400 26.64 -5.15 -2.25
CA ASP A 400 27.16 -5.46 -3.58
C ASP A 400 27.31 -4.20 -4.45
N LEU A 401 26.55 -3.13 -4.15
CA LEU A 401 26.72 -1.82 -4.78
C LEU A 401 27.99 -1.15 -4.21
N TYR A 402 27.99 -0.94 -2.89
CA TYR A 402 29.16 -0.65 -2.07
C TYR A 402 28.81 -0.84 -0.58
N PRO A 403 29.78 -1.17 0.30
CA PRO A 403 29.51 -1.31 1.72
C PRO A 403 29.04 -0.01 2.40
N THR A 404 28.00 -0.10 3.23
CA THR A 404 27.41 1.01 4.01
C THR A 404 27.21 0.62 5.46
N THR A 405 27.49 1.53 6.41
CA THR A 405 27.24 1.29 7.84
C THR A 405 26.27 2.32 8.40
N GLY A 406 25.46 1.92 9.37
CA GLY A 406 24.45 2.79 9.97
C GLY A 406 23.38 3.28 9.00
N ASP A 407 22.99 2.46 8.01
CA ASP A 407 21.88 2.75 7.12
C ASP A 407 20.53 2.30 7.70
N TYR A 408 19.46 2.89 7.16
CA TYR A 408 18.09 2.69 7.62
C TYR A 408 17.63 1.23 7.54
N CYS A 409 17.97 0.52 6.45
CA CYS A 409 17.46 -0.83 6.23
C CYS A 409 18.20 -1.89 7.04
N ASP A 410 19.51 -1.73 7.22
CA ASP A 410 20.27 -2.57 8.14
C ASP A 410 19.73 -2.40 9.58
N TRP A 411 19.37 -1.18 10.00
CA TRP A 411 18.78 -0.95 11.32
C TRP A 411 17.39 -1.57 11.50
N HIS A 412 16.49 -1.39 10.54
CA HIS A 412 15.15 -1.99 10.62
C HIS A 412 15.17 -3.51 10.61
N TYR A 413 15.99 -4.12 9.75
CA TYR A 413 16.08 -5.58 9.69
C TYR A 413 16.83 -6.16 10.90
N GLY A 414 17.95 -5.55 11.30
CA GLY A 414 18.79 -6.06 12.38
C GLY A 414 18.25 -5.86 13.78
N VAL A 415 17.60 -4.73 14.05
CA VAL A 415 17.09 -4.41 15.40
C VAL A 415 15.63 -4.86 15.58
N TYR A 416 14.79 -4.75 14.55
CA TYR A 416 13.34 -4.93 14.66
C TYR A 416 12.76 -6.11 13.86
N ASP A 417 13.60 -6.94 13.21
CA ASP A 417 13.15 -8.02 12.32
C ASP A 417 12.17 -7.54 11.23
N SER A 418 12.34 -6.28 10.79
CA SER A 418 11.48 -5.63 9.81
C SER A 418 12.07 -5.72 8.41
N TYR A 419 11.27 -6.19 7.44
CA TYR A 419 11.71 -6.32 6.06
C TYR A 419 11.85 -4.94 5.43
N CYS A 420 13.10 -4.50 5.22
CA CYS A 420 13.38 -3.19 4.65
C CYS A 420 13.93 -3.23 3.23
N TYR A 421 13.48 -2.30 2.40
CA TYR A 421 14.02 -2.07 1.07
C TYR A 421 14.38 -0.60 0.84
N THR A 422 15.48 -0.39 0.12
CA THR A 422 15.88 0.91 -0.41
C THR A 422 15.66 0.93 -1.92
N ILE A 423 14.90 1.90 -2.42
CA ILE A 423 14.62 2.06 -3.85
C ILE A 423 15.40 3.26 -4.39
N GLU A 424 16.33 3.02 -5.30
CA GLU A 424 17.13 4.07 -5.95
C GLU A 424 16.43 4.55 -7.23
N ILE A 425 15.53 5.51 -7.11
CA ILE A 425 14.64 5.94 -8.20
C ILE A 425 15.39 6.67 -9.32
N GLY A 426 15.09 6.26 -10.56
CA GLY A 426 15.51 6.94 -11.77
C GLY A 426 17.02 6.99 -11.98
N THR A 427 17.45 7.89 -12.88
CA THR A 427 18.82 7.93 -13.42
C THR A 427 19.66 9.15 -13.01
N ALA A 428 19.12 10.04 -12.17
CA ALA A 428 19.72 11.30 -11.74
C ALA A 428 19.08 11.78 -10.42
N PHE A 429 19.80 12.63 -9.66
CA PHE A 429 19.23 13.28 -8.47
C PHE A 429 18.16 14.31 -8.86
N HIS A 430 18.41 15.05 -9.95
CA HIS A 430 17.49 16.05 -10.49
C HIS A 430 17.02 15.61 -11.89
N GLN A 431 15.89 14.91 -11.94
CA GLN A 431 15.25 14.50 -13.18
C GLN A 431 14.76 15.70 -13.99
N ARG A 432 14.67 15.53 -15.30
CA ARG A 432 14.07 16.56 -16.15
C ARG A 432 12.55 16.58 -15.91
N PRO A 433 11.90 17.75 -15.98
CA PRO A 433 10.46 17.84 -15.77
C PRO A 433 9.64 16.95 -16.71
N GLU A 434 10.10 16.76 -17.95
CA GLU A 434 9.46 15.85 -18.92
C GLU A 434 9.51 14.37 -18.52
N ASP A 435 10.42 13.99 -17.63
CA ASP A 435 10.66 12.60 -17.23
C ASP A 435 10.00 12.26 -15.87
N ILE A 436 9.57 13.25 -15.09
CA ILE A 436 9.06 13.04 -13.72
C ILE A 436 7.81 12.16 -13.72
N ASP A 437 6.85 12.43 -14.61
CA ASP A 437 5.55 11.75 -14.60
C ASP A 437 5.73 10.24 -14.84
N HIS A 438 6.50 9.82 -15.85
CA HIS A 438 6.71 8.39 -16.13
C HIS A 438 7.52 7.69 -15.04
N ILE A 439 8.56 8.35 -14.48
CA ILE A 439 9.34 7.77 -13.39
C ILE A 439 8.47 7.58 -12.15
N ALA A 440 7.55 8.51 -11.88
CA ALA A 440 6.64 8.42 -10.75
C ALA A 440 5.63 7.27 -10.91
N VAL A 441 5.03 7.14 -12.09
CA VAL A 441 4.10 6.05 -12.43
C VAL A 441 4.79 4.69 -12.32
N ARG A 442 5.97 4.54 -12.95
CA ARG A 442 6.80 3.33 -12.87
C ARG A 442 7.14 2.85 -11.47
N ASN A 443 7.08 3.73 -10.46
CA ASN A 443 7.38 3.39 -9.06
C ASN A 443 6.14 3.31 -8.17
N LEU A 444 4.93 3.52 -8.70
CA LEU A 444 3.69 3.62 -7.92
C LEU A 444 3.28 2.26 -7.30
N GLY A 445 3.57 1.15 -7.96
CA GLY A 445 3.22 -0.19 -7.47
C GLY A 445 4.01 -0.64 -6.24
N ILE A 446 5.26 -0.18 -6.10
CA ILE A 446 6.15 -0.56 -4.98
C ILE A 446 5.52 -0.30 -3.61
N PRO A 447 5.06 0.93 -3.26
CA PRO A 447 4.46 1.16 -1.94
C PRO A 447 3.20 0.33 -1.70
N PHE A 448 2.34 0.10 -2.71
CA PHE A 448 1.17 -0.76 -2.55
C PHE A 448 1.56 -2.22 -2.27
N TYR A 449 2.60 -2.73 -2.95
CA TYR A 449 3.13 -4.04 -2.66
C TYR A 449 3.72 -4.14 -1.24
N MET A 450 4.48 -3.14 -0.82
CA MET A 450 5.04 -3.09 0.53
C MET A 450 3.94 -3.06 1.60
N VAL A 451 2.88 -2.29 1.39
CA VAL A 451 1.68 -2.25 2.25
C VAL A 451 0.97 -3.61 2.27
N GLN A 452 0.90 -4.30 1.12
CA GLN A 452 0.30 -5.63 1.04
C GLN A 452 1.05 -6.65 1.91
N ILE A 453 2.38 -6.64 1.89
CA ILE A 453 3.20 -7.63 2.58
C ILE A 453 3.46 -7.33 4.06
N SER A 454 3.08 -6.15 4.56
CA SER A 454 3.42 -5.71 5.91
C SER A 454 2.70 -6.46 7.04
N ASP A 455 1.76 -7.35 6.73
CA ASP A 455 1.16 -8.25 7.72
C ASP A 455 2.11 -9.38 8.15
N ASN A 456 2.80 -10.00 7.18
CA ASN A 456 3.75 -11.07 7.43
C ASN A 456 4.61 -11.33 6.19
N PRO A 457 5.65 -10.51 5.97
CA PRO A 457 6.46 -10.61 4.75
C PRO A 457 7.15 -11.98 4.66
N ARG A 458 7.66 -12.50 5.78
CA ARG A 458 8.31 -13.82 5.83
C ARG A 458 7.40 -14.95 5.35
N GLU A 459 6.18 -15.06 5.87
CA GLU A 459 5.27 -16.13 5.44
C GLU A 459 4.79 -15.94 4.00
N ARG A 460 4.54 -14.69 3.57
CA ARG A 460 4.17 -14.40 2.18
C ARG A 460 5.25 -14.82 1.20
N ALA A 461 6.52 -14.50 1.47
CA ALA A 461 7.63 -14.97 0.66
C ALA A 461 7.71 -16.50 0.62
N GLN A 462 7.56 -17.18 1.77
CA GLN A 462 7.63 -18.64 1.82
C GLN A 462 6.52 -19.32 1.02
N ILE A 463 5.31 -18.77 1.06
CA ILE A 463 4.17 -19.23 0.25
C ILE A 463 4.45 -18.99 -1.24
N GLY A 464 4.93 -17.79 -1.60
CA GLY A 464 5.21 -17.40 -2.97
C GLY A 464 6.38 -18.14 -3.62
N ILE A 465 7.48 -18.37 -2.89
CA ILE A 465 8.63 -19.17 -3.35
C ILE A 465 8.20 -20.62 -3.67
N GLN A 466 7.20 -21.13 -2.94
CA GLN A 466 6.66 -22.47 -3.16
C GLN A 466 5.49 -22.48 -4.17
N GLU A 467 5.11 -21.32 -4.71
CA GLU A 467 3.97 -21.13 -5.63
C GLU A 467 2.66 -21.74 -5.09
N ILE A 468 2.50 -21.75 -3.77
CA ILE A 468 1.35 -22.38 -3.11
C ILE A 468 0.07 -21.62 -3.45
N ASP A 469 0.11 -20.30 -3.33
CA ASP A 469 -0.96 -19.37 -3.69
C ASP A 469 -1.38 -19.51 -5.15
N LYS A 470 -0.42 -19.58 -6.08
CA LYS A 470 -0.68 -19.75 -7.53
C LYS A 470 -1.30 -21.11 -7.89
N SER A 471 -1.10 -22.15 -7.06
CA SER A 471 -1.64 -23.50 -7.31
C SER A 471 -3.16 -23.60 -7.04
N GLN A 472 -3.69 -22.69 -6.22
CA GLN A 472 -5.07 -22.71 -5.72
C GLN A 472 -6.04 -22.09 -6.73
N TRP A 473 -7.33 -22.38 -6.58
CA TRP A 473 -8.36 -21.78 -7.44
C TRP A 473 -9.73 -21.71 -6.77
N LEU A 474 -10.43 -20.61 -7.04
CA LEU A 474 -11.86 -20.41 -6.76
C LEU A 474 -12.68 -20.86 -7.97
N ILE A 475 -13.88 -21.40 -7.75
CA ILE A 475 -14.77 -21.79 -8.85
C ILE A 475 -15.17 -20.58 -9.69
N SER A 476 -14.88 -20.63 -11.00
CA SER A 476 -15.26 -19.57 -11.93
C SER A 476 -16.76 -19.52 -12.19
N SER A 477 -17.27 -18.34 -12.54
CA SER A 477 -18.68 -18.09 -12.83
C SER A 477 -19.24 -19.01 -13.93
N GLU A 478 -18.42 -19.37 -14.92
CA GLU A 478 -18.81 -20.30 -16.00
C GLU A 478 -19.07 -21.74 -15.52
N ASN A 479 -18.33 -22.17 -14.49
CA ASN A 479 -18.38 -23.53 -13.95
C ASN A 479 -19.30 -23.65 -12.73
N LEU A 480 -19.74 -22.53 -12.16
CA LEU A 480 -20.61 -22.49 -10.99
C LEU A 480 -22.01 -23.00 -11.31
N SER A 481 -22.46 -24.03 -10.58
CA SER A 481 -23.81 -24.58 -10.69
C SER A 481 -24.73 -24.01 -9.62
N ILE A 482 -25.65 -23.12 -10.01
CA ILE A 482 -26.63 -22.52 -9.09
C ILE A 482 -27.77 -23.54 -8.82
N PRO A 483 -28.02 -23.93 -7.56
CA PRO A 483 -29.14 -24.80 -7.22
C PRO A 483 -30.50 -24.15 -7.48
N SER A 484 -31.52 -24.96 -7.79
CA SER A 484 -32.88 -24.47 -8.07
C SER A 484 -33.61 -23.87 -6.86
N ASP A 485 -33.11 -24.11 -5.65
CA ASP A 485 -33.63 -23.64 -4.36
C ASP A 485 -32.50 -23.75 -3.33
N GLY A 486 -32.41 -22.80 -2.39
CA GLY A 486 -31.44 -22.81 -1.30
C GLY A 486 -30.14 -22.05 -1.58
N TRP A 487 -29.12 -22.33 -0.78
CA TRP A 487 -27.85 -21.60 -0.80
C TRP A 487 -27.03 -21.87 -2.05
N VAL A 488 -26.25 -20.88 -2.48
CA VAL A 488 -25.34 -20.99 -3.63
C VAL A 488 -23.96 -21.46 -3.15
N PRO A 489 -23.48 -22.65 -3.53
CA PRO A 489 -22.23 -23.20 -3.03
C PRO A 489 -21.04 -22.68 -3.84
N ILE A 490 -20.28 -21.74 -3.27
CA ILE A 490 -19.00 -21.28 -3.83
C ILE A 490 -17.91 -22.22 -3.32
N THR A 491 -17.18 -22.83 -4.25
CA THR A 491 -16.20 -23.88 -3.96
C THR A 491 -14.80 -23.37 -4.27
N MET A 492 -13.84 -23.68 -3.40
CA MET A 492 -12.42 -23.38 -3.61
C MET A 492 -11.58 -24.63 -3.36
N CYS A 493 -10.53 -24.80 -4.17
CA CYS A 493 -9.54 -25.85 -4.00
C CYS A 493 -8.27 -25.25 -3.38
N ILE A 494 -7.93 -25.71 -2.17
CA ILE A 494 -6.78 -25.22 -1.42
C ILE A 494 -5.66 -26.25 -1.37
N ALA A 495 -4.42 -25.76 -1.35
CA ALA A 495 -3.23 -26.59 -1.25
C ALA A 495 -3.11 -27.16 0.17
N PRO A 496 -2.66 -28.42 0.35
CA PRO A 496 -2.57 -29.04 1.67
C PRO A 496 -1.53 -28.37 2.58
N ASP A 497 -0.52 -27.74 1.98
CA ASP A 497 0.56 -27.05 2.69
C ASP A 497 0.24 -25.57 2.97
N PHE A 498 -0.87 -25.04 2.43
CA PHE A 498 -1.32 -23.69 2.75
C PHE A 498 -1.90 -23.66 4.19
N PRO A 499 -1.33 -22.87 5.10
CA PRO A 499 -1.66 -22.92 6.53
C PRO A 499 -2.95 -22.16 6.86
N PHE A 500 -4.06 -22.43 6.17
CA PHE A 500 -5.30 -21.66 6.34
C PHE A 500 -5.94 -21.76 7.74
N THR A 501 -6.63 -20.68 8.12
CA THR A 501 -7.50 -20.62 9.29
C THR A 501 -8.96 -20.85 8.94
N ASN A 502 -9.73 -21.42 9.87
CA ASN A 502 -11.19 -21.61 9.76
C ASN A 502 -11.97 -20.44 10.39
N ASP A 503 -11.27 -19.38 10.81
CA ASP A 503 -11.91 -18.16 11.31
C ASP A 503 -12.59 -17.41 10.17
N GLN A 504 -13.86 -17.06 10.35
CA GLN A 504 -14.66 -16.40 9.32
C GLN A 504 -14.17 -14.99 9.01
N ASN A 505 -13.56 -14.28 9.97
CA ASN A 505 -13.05 -12.93 9.74
C ASN A 505 -11.86 -12.94 8.77
N HIS A 506 -11.06 -14.02 8.79
CA HIS A 506 -9.87 -14.17 7.96
C HIS A 506 -10.09 -15.05 6.72
N THR A 507 -11.04 -15.99 6.75
CA THR A 507 -11.27 -16.94 5.65
C THR A 507 -12.75 -17.00 5.29
N HIS A 508 -13.13 -16.27 4.23
CA HIS A 508 -14.52 -16.12 3.81
C HIS A 508 -14.67 -15.84 2.32
N VAL A 509 -15.89 -16.03 1.81
CA VAL A 509 -16.34 -15.49 0.53
C VAL A 509 -17.04 -14.17 0.79
N MET A 510 -16.52 -13.10 0.20
CA MET A 510 -17.24 -11.83 0.06
C MET A 510 -18.17 -11.92 -1.14
N TRP A 511 -19.41 -11.49 -0.97
CA TRP A 511 -20.39 -11.48 -2.06
C TRP A 511 -21.34 -10.30 -1.94
N ARG A 512 -21.83 -9.82 -3.08
CA ARG A 512 -22.86 -8.77 -3.14
C ARG A 512 -23.86 -9.04 -4.24
N THR A 513 -25.07 -8.51 -4.05
CA THR A 513 -26.13 -8.62 -5.04
C THR A 513 -26.33 -7.31 -5.79
N VAL A 514 -26.38 -7.39 -7.11
CA VAL A 514 -26.52 -6.23 -7.97
C VAL A 514 -27.88 -6.28 -8.67
N LYS A 515 -28.72 -5.27 -8.39
CA LYS A 515 -30.13 -5.22 -8.83
C LYS A 515 -30.34 -4.14 -9.90
N PRO A 516 -31.14 -4.41 -10.94
CA PRO A 516 -31.49 -3.39 -11.92
C PRO A 516 -32.46 -2.37 -11.31
N THR A 517 -32.27 -1.09 -11.62
CA THR A 517 -33.15 -0.01 -11.16
C THR A 517 -34.56 -0.12 -11.76
N ARG A 518 -35.59 0.04 -10.92
CA ARG A 518 -37.01 -0.14 -11.30
C ARG A 518 -37.61 0.99 -12.14
N GLN A 519 -36.89 2.09 -12.38
CA GLN A 519 -37.43 3.31 -13.00
C GLN A 519 -37.11 3.48 -14.50
N GLN A 520 -36.43 2.53 -15.15
CA GLN A 520 -36.00 2.72 -16.54
C GLN A 520 -36.96 2.08 -17.55
N SER A 521 -37.25 2.81 -18.62
CA SER A 521 -37.90 2.25 -19.82
C SER A 521 -36.92 1.36 -20.57
N ASP A 522 -37.43 0.34 -21.27
CA ASP A 522 -36.71 -0.70 -22.05
C ASP A 522 -35.60 -0.22 -23.05
N PHE A 523 -35.29 1.07 -23.14
CA PHE A 523 -34.42 1.69 -24.14
C PHE A 523 -33.32 2.64 -23.59
N GLY A 524 -33.00 2.62 -22.28
CA GLY A 524 -31.89 3.39 -21.69
C GLY A 524 -30.74 2.51 -21.17
N PRO A 525 -29.52 3.05 -20.94
CA PRO A 525 -28.44 2.32 -20.28
C PRO A 525 -28.86 1.92 -18.86
N LYS A 526 -28.63 0.65 -18.50
CA LYS A 526 -29.04 0.07 -17.22
C LYS A 526 -28.17 0.66 -16.10
N GLU A 527 -28.75 1.50 -15.26
CA GLU A 527 -28.11 1.87 -14.00
C GLU A 527 -28.40 0.75 -13.00
N TRP A 528 -27.34 0.19 -12.42
CA TRP A 528 -27.39 -0.88 -11.44
C TRP A 528 -27.19 -0.30 -10.03
N ILE A 529 -27.92 -0.83 -9.06
CA ILE A 529 -27.67 -0.51 -7.65
C ILE A 529 -26.91 -1.70 -7.06
N GLU A 530 -25.71 -1.41 -6.58
CA GLU A 530 -24.88 -2.32 -5.82
C GLU A 530 -25.34 -2.34 -4.36
N ALA A 531 -25.37 -3.53 -3.78
CA ALA A 531 -25.53 -3.70 -2.34
C ALA A 531 -24.14 -3.75 -1.68
N ASP A 532 -24.10 -3.47 -0.38
CA ASP A 532 -22.90 -3.65 0.44
C ASP A 532 -22.42 -5.10 0.37
N TRP A 533 -21.11 -5.30 0.52
CA TRP A 533 -20.51 -6.62 0.56
C TRP A 533 -20.92 -7.38 1.84
N GLU A 534 -21.30 -8.65 1.68
CA GLU A 534 -21.60 -9.59 2.76
C GLU A 534 -20.53 -10.69 2.80
N MET A 535 -20.26 -11.24 3.99
CA MET A 535 -19.24 -12.29 4.18
C MET A 535 -19.88 -13.63 4.57
N THR A 536 -19.43 -14.72 3.94
CA THR A 536 -19.81 -16.09 4.31
C THR A 536 -18.56 -16.95 4.50
N GLY A 537 -18.38 -17.52 5.69
CA GLY A 537 -17.23 -18.40 5.98
C GLY A 537 -17.22 -19.69 5.17
N PHE A 538 -16.02 -20.27 5.01
CA PHE A 538 -15.84 -21.56 4.36
C PHE A 538 -16.06 -22.74 5.31
N GLU A 539 -16.58 -23.85 4.78
CA GLU A 539 -16.69 -25.14 5.46
C GLU A 539 -15.85 -26.20 4.73
N GLU A 540 -15.05 -26.97 5.48
CA GLU A 540 -14.28 -28.10 4.93
C GLU A 540 -15.21 -29.26 4.53
N THR A 541 -15.11 -29.72 3.27
CA THR A 541 -15.97 -30.80 2.77
C THR A 541 -15.33 -32.20 2.81
N GLN A 542 -14.08 -32.32 3.27
CA GLN A 542 -13.24 -33.54 3.24
C GLN A 542 -13.09 -34.19 1.86
N ASN A 543 -13.46 -33.48 0.79
CA ASN A 543 -13.30 -33.95 -0.57
C ASN A 543 -11.97 -33.46 -1.14
N ASN A 544 -11.35 -34.30 -1.96
CA ASN A 544 -10.14 -33.93 -2.67
C ASN A 544 -10.51 -33.23 -3.98
N CYS A 545 -9.70 -32.26 -4.36
CA CYS A 545 -9.74 -31.59 -5.66
C CYS A 545 -8.36 -31.65 -6.32
N THR A 546 -8.31 -31.29 -7.61
CA THR A 546 -7.04 -31.18 -8.35
C THR A 546 -6.66 -29.70 -8.42
N LEU A 547 -5.47 -29.37 -7.94
CA LEU A 547 -4.88 -28.03 -8.01
C LEU A 547 -4.41 -27.72 -9.45
N LYS A 548 -4.07 -26.44 -9.74
CA LYS A 548 -3.59 -26.01 -11.06
C LYS A 548 -2.29 -26.73 -11.48
N ASP A 549 -1.45 -27.08 -10.51
CA ASP A 549 -0.18 -27.82 -10.68
C ASP A 549 -0.37 -29.35 -10.85
N ASN A 550 -1.61 -29.84 -10.90
CA ASN A 550 -2.00 -31.26 -10.90
C ASN A 550 -1.75 -32.04 -9.60
N ASN A 551 -1.41 -31.37 -8.51
CA ASN A 551 -1.36 -32.00 -7.19
C ASN A 551 -2.77 -32.14 -6.57
N THR A 552 -2.84 -32.87 -5.46
CA THR A 552 -4.11 -33.11 -4.76
C THR A 552 -4.32 -32.05 -3.68
N GLY A 553 -5.36 -31.24 -3.83
CA GLY A 553 -5.81 -30.26 -2.85
C GLY A 553 -7.02 -30.73 -2.07
N THR A 554 -7.48 -29.87 -1.15
CA THR A 554 -8.70 -30.07 -0.35
C THR A 554 -9.78 -29.08 -0.76
N THR A 555 -11.03 -29.52 -0.84
CA THR A 555 -12.15 -28.68 -1.21
C THR A 555 -12.82 -28.04 0.01
N ILE A 556 -12.89 -26.72 0.00
CA ILE A 556 -13.66 -25.91 0.95
C ILE A 556 -14.85 -25.26 0.23
N VAL A 557 -15.98 -25.09 0.92
CA VAL A 557 -17.22 -24.56 0.33
C VAL A 557 -17.85 -23.51 1.24
N ALA A 558 -18.15 -22.34 0.69
CA ALA A 558 -18.99 -21.33 1.34
C ALA A 558 -20.40 -21.38 0.74
N ASN A 559 -21.42 -21.50 1.58
CA ASN A 559 -22.81 -21.59 1.12
C ASN A 559 -23.52 -20.24 1.27
N LEU A 560 -23.54 -19.46 0.18
CA LEU A 560 -24.01 -18.08 0.20
C LEU A 560 -25.54 -18.03 0.39
N PRO A 561 -26.05 -17.26 1.35
CA PRO A 561 -27.48 -17.15 1.66
C PRO A 561 -28.24 -16.21 0.71
N VAL A 562 -27.99 -16.32 -0.61
CA VAL A 562 -28.70 -15.51 -1.61
C VAL A 562 -30.19 -15.85 -1.63
N PRO A 563 -31.10 -14.88 -1.44
CA PRO A 563 -32.55 -15.13 -1.42
C PRO A 563 -33.05 -15.80 -2.72
N ASP A 564 -33.97 -16.77 -2.62
CA ASP A 564 -34.51 -17.45 -3.80
C ASP A 564 -35.38 -16.54 -4.68
N ASP A 565 -35.94 -15.46 -4.13
CA ASP A 565 -36.73 -14.46 -4.86
C ASP A 565 -35.87 -13.39 -5.55
N PHE A 566 -34.54 -13.47 -5.41
CA PHE A 566 -33.61 -12.58 -6.08
C PHE A 566 -33.52 -12.85 -7.59
N SER A 567 -33.42 -11.78 -8.37
CA SER A 567 -33.08 -11.81 -9.79
C SER A 567 -32.17 -10.62 -10.10
N GLY A 568 -30.98 -10.89 -10.63
CA GLY A 568 -29.94 -9.88 -10.83
C GLY A 568 -28.59 -10.54 -11.10
N LYS A 569 -27.52 -9.82 -10.79
CA LYS A 569 -26.15 -10.34 -10.81
C LYS A 569 -25.66 -10.60 -9.38
N LEU A 570 -24.87 -11.64 -9.21
CA LEU A 570 -24.13 -11.95 -7.99
C LEU A 570 -22.65 -11.75 -8.29
N HIS A 571 -22.01 -10.90 -7.49
CA HIS A 571 -20.57 -10.73 -7.53
C HIS A 571 -19.99 -11.48 -6.33
N TYR A 572 -18.90 -12.21 -6.52
CA TYR A 572 -18.25 -12.92 -5.42
C TYR A 572 -16.73 -12.98 -5.59
N LYS A 573 -16.02 -12.92 -4.47
CA LYS A 573 -14.57 -13.12 -4.34
C LYS A 573 -14.28 -13.85 -3.03
N SER A 574 -13.18 -14.55 -2.92
CA SER A 574 -12.76 -15.20 -1.67
C SER A 574 -11.51 -14.56 -1.11
N MET A 575 -11.48 -14.42 0.21
CA MET A 575 -10.30 -14.06 0.97
C MET A 575 -9.91 -15.24 1.85
N LEU A 576 -8.65 -15.65 1.80
CA LEU A 576 -8.07 -16.64 2.69
C LEU A 576 -7.08 -15.96 3.63
N GLY A 577 -7.10 -16.41 4.88
CA GLY A 577 -6.10 -16.04 5.88
C GLY A 577 -5.37 -17.27 6.40
N THR A 578 -4.16 -17.06 6.89
CA THR A 578 -3.37 -18.13 7.51
C THR A 578 -3.58 -18.19 9.02
N ARG A 579 -3.08 -19.24 9.65
CA ARG A 579 -3.13 -19.42 11.12
C ARG A 579 -2.20 -18.48 11.88
N SER A 580 -1.22 -17.91 11.20
CA SER A 580 -0.28 -16.93 11.76
C SER A 580 -0.81 -15.49 11.68
N GLY A 581 -1.93 -15.26 10.96
CA GLY A 581 -2.57 -13.95 10.84
C GLY A 581 -2.38 -13.29 9.47
N THR A 582 -1.60 -13.87 8.55
CA THR A 582 -1.37 -13.32 7.21
C THR A 582 -2.67 -13.28 6.42
N PHE A 583 -3.10 -12.08 6.04
CA PHE A 583 -4.39 -11.80 5.42
C PHE A 583 -4.41 -10.41 4.73
N PRO A 584 -5.13 -10.27 3.60
CA PRO A 584 -5.82 -11.31 2.82
C PRO A 584 -4.95 -11.93 1.72
N PHE A 585 -5.26 -13.19 1.37
CA PHE A 585 -4.97 -13.81 0.06
C PHE A 585 -6.28 -13.85 -0.74
N SER A 586 -6.37 -13.05 -1.80
CA SER A 586 -7.61 -12.82 -2.54
C SER A 586 -7.70 -13.65 -3.81
N TYR A 587 -8.89 -14.17 -4.11
CA TYR A 587 -9.21 -14.87 -5.36
C TYR A 587 -10.58 -14.44 -5.92
N PRO A 588 -10.77 -14.32 -7.24
CA PRO A 588 -9.78 -14.55 -8.29
C PRO A 588 -8.60 -13.57 -8.20
N GLU A 589 -7.47 -13.98 -8.78
CA GLU A 589 -6.35 -13.10 -9.01
C GLU A 589 -6.60 -12.35 -10.34
N PRO A 590 -6.27 -11.06 -10.44
CA PRO A 590 -5.56 -10.27 -9.42
C PRO A 590 -6.42 -9.81 -8.23
N ALA A 591 -5.76 -9.47 -7.11
CA ALA A 591 -6.44 -9.05 -5.89
C ALA A 591 -7.27 -7.78 -6.13
N GLY A 592 -8.55 -7.79 -5.71
CA GLY A 592 -9.49 -6.68 -5.98
C GLY A 592 -10.54 -7.04 -7.04
N THR A 593 -10.27 -8.04 -7.88
CA THR A 593 -11.23 -8.56 -8.86
C THR A 593 -12.30 -9.46 -8.23
N TYR A 594 -13.36 -9.74 -8.99
CA TYR A 594 -14.48 -10.58 -8.56
C TYR A 594 -15.13 -11.32 -9.73
N GLU A 595 -15.69 -12.48 -9.44
CA GLU A 595 -16.48 -13.24 -10.40
C GLU A 595 -17.92 -12.72 -10.48
N GLU A 596 -18.47 -12.64 -11.68
CA GLU A 596 -19.84 -12.20 -11.92
C GLU A 596 -20.71 -13.32 -12.50
N ILE A 597 -21.86 -13.60 -11.86
CA ILE A 597 -22.84 -14.54 -12.41
C ILE A 597 -24.28 -14.01 -12.35
N SER A 598 -25.05 -14.26 -13.41
CA SER A 598 -26.47 -13.91 -13.46
C SER A 598 -27.32 -14.93 -12.69
N ILE A 599 -28.06 -14.46 -11.67
CA ILE A 599 -29.02 -15.27 -10.93
C ILE A 599 -30.43 -14.99 -11.43
N ALA A 600 -31.09 -16.05 -11.90
CA ALA A 600 -32.52 -16.02 -12.25
C ALA A 600 -33.38 -16.26 -11.01
N TYR A 601 -34.60 -15.72 -10.99
CA TYR A 601 -35.59 -15.96 -9.94
C TYR A 601 -35.80 -17.47 -9.69
N ARG A 602 -35.54 -17.93 -8.46
CA ARG A 602 -35.55 -19.35 -8.06
C ARG A 602 -36.74 -19.74 -7.20
N ALA A 603 -37.39 -18.77 -6.54
CA ALA A 603 -38.46 -19.04 -5.60
C ALA A 603 -39.63 -19.79 -6.26
N SER A 604 -40.16 -20.78 -5.54
CA SER A 604 -41.29 -21.58 -6.01
C SER A 604 -42.48 -20.70 -6.37
N TYR A 605 -42.91 -20.75 -7.64
CA TYR A 605 -44.26 -20.32 -8.02
C TYR A 605 -45.23 -21.22 -7.26
N GLY A 606 -45.85 -20.69 -6.20
CA GLY A 606 -46.56 -21.47 -5.19
C GLY A 606 -47.53 -22.53 -5.72
N ASN A 607 -47.96 -23.43 -4.83
CA ASN A 607 -48.78 -24.63 -5.09
C ASN A 607 -49.62 -24.56 -6.39
N THR A 608 -49.45 -25.55 -7.27
CA THR A 608 -50.14 -25.72 -8.56
C THR A 608 -51.65 -25.51 -8.46
N PHE A 609 -52.26 -25.90 -7.34
CA PHE A 609 -53.68 -25.67 -7.06
C PHE A 609 -54.03 -24.18 -6.92
N MET A 610 -53.23 -23.41 -6.19
CA MET A 610 -53.42 -21.96 -6.04
C MET A 610 -53.12 -21.21 -7.33
N ALA A 611 -52.11 -21.65 -8.09
CA ALA A 611 -51.83 -21.12 -9.41
C ALA A 611 -53.02 -21.34 -10.38
N LEU A 612 -53.61 -22.53 -10.38
CA LEU A 612 -54.82 -22.83 -11.16
C LEU A 612 -56.04 -22.03 -10.67
N LEU A 613 -56.21 -21.87 -9.36
CA LEU A 613 -57.29 -21.08 -8.78
C LEU A 613 -57.17 -19.60 -9.19
N LEU A 614 -55.98 -19.01 -9.10
CA LEU A 614 -55.69 -17.66 -9.56
C LEU A 614 -55.97 -17.53 -11.07
N PHE A 615 -55.52 -18.49 -11.87
CA PHE A 615 -55.79 -18.52 -13.32
C PHE A 615 -57.29 -18.51 -13.63
N PHE A 616 -58.10 -19.33 -12.93
CA PHE A 616 -59.55 -19.35 -13.12
C PHE A 616 -60.22 -18.05 -12.64
N VAL A 617 -59.73 -17.44 -11.56
CA VAL A 617 -60.22 -16.13 -11.08
C VAL A 617 -59.91 -15.03 -12.10
N VAL A 618 -58.71 -15.00 -12.66
CA VAL A 618 -58.32 -14.02 -13.68
C VAL A 618 -59.13 -14.23 -14.97
N ILE A 619 -59.33 -15.47 -15.41
CA ILE A 619 -60.18 -15.75 -16.59
C ILE A 619 -61.61 -15.27 -16.33
N THR A 620 -62.20 -15.61 -15.19
CA THR A 620 -63.59 -15.20 -14.91
C THR A 620 -63.73 -13.69 -14.74
N ALA A 621 -62.78 -13.02 -14.11
CA ALA A 621 -62.82 -11.58 -13.92
C ALA A 621 -62.53 -10.81 -15.22
N VAL A 622 -61.45 -11.15 -15.93
CA VAL A 622 -60.98 -10.42 -17.12
C VAL A 622 -61.78 -10.81 -18.35
N TRP A 623 -61.90 -12.11 -18.66
CA TRP A 623 -62.62 -12.56 -19.86
C TRP A 623 -64.13 -12.54 -19.65
N GLY A 624 -64.60 -12.82 -18.43
CA GLY A 624 -66.01 -12.62 -18.08
C GLY A 624 -66.37 -11.13 -18.08
N GLY A 625 -65.52 -10.26 -17.53
CA GLY A 625 -65.69 -8.81 -17.58
C GLY A 625 -65.67 -8.26 -19.01
N LEU A 626 -64.72 -8.69 -19.85
CA LEU A 626 -64.63 -8.33 -21.27
C LEU A 626 -65.85 -8.83 -22.05
N GLY A 627 -66.33 -10.03 -21.78
CA GLY A 627 -67.53 -10.59 -22.39
C GLY A 627 -68.79 -9.80 -22.01
N VAL A 628 -68.90 -9.35 -20.76
CA VAL A 628 -69.99 -8.47 -20.31
C VAL A 628 -69.87 -7.09 -20.94
N ALA A 629 -68.68 -6.51 -21.02
CA ALA A 629 -68.44 -5.22 -21.67
C ALA A 629 -68.75 -5.26 -23.19
N LEU A 630 -68.34 -6.33 -23.89
CA LEU A 630 -68.67 -6.58 -25.29
C LEU A 630 -70.18 -6.74 -25.50
N LYS A 631 -70.87 -7.44 -24.58
CA LYS A 631 -72.32 -7.58 -24.62
C LYS A 631 -73.03 -6.25 -24.41
N ILE A 632 -72.59 -5.44 -23.45
CA ILE A 632 -73.16 -4.10 -23.21
C ILE A 632 -72.92 -3.18 -24.41
N MET A 633 -71.74 -3.24 -25.04
CA MET A 633 -71.45 -2.49 -26.28
C MET A 633 -72.29 -2.97 -27.48
N MET A 634 -72.58 -4.27 -27.59
CA MET A 634 -73.46 -4.82 -28.62
C MET A 634 -74.94 -4.50 -28.38
N ASP A 635 -75.39 -4.44 -27.12
CA ASP A 635 -76.77 -4.12 -26.76
C ASP A 635 -77.06 -2.62 -26.80
N SER A 636 -76.05 -1.74 -26.62
CA SER A 636 -76.20 -0.28 -26.73
C SER A 636 -76.48 0.24 -28.15
N GLY A 637 -76.45 -0.63 -29.17
CA GLY A 637 -76.79 -0.30 -30.56
C GLY A 637 -78.25 -0.50 -30.95
N LYS A 638 -79.15 -0.83 -30.02
CA LYS A 638 -80.54 -1.27 -30.34
C LYS A 638 -81.69 -0.32 -29.97
N ASP A 639 -81.42 0.86 -29.44
CA ASP A 639 -82.48 1.85 -29.18
C ASP A 639 -82.32 3.08 -30.09
N GLU A 640 -83.06 3.11 -31.20
CA GLU A 640 -83.34 4.36 -31.94
C GLU A 640 -84.31 5.23 -31.12
N PRO A 641 -84.06 6.54 -30.95
CA PRO A 641 -84.95 7.42 -30.22
C PRO A 641 -86.19 7.76 -31.06
N GLN A 642 -87.37 7.36 -30.60
CA GLN A 642 -88.64 7.83 -31.17
C GLN A 642 -88.91 9.28 -30.81
N LEU A 643 -88.95 10.14 -31.83
CA LEU A 643 -89.51 11.49 -31.79
C LEU A 643 -91.04 11.44 -31.56
N GLY A 644 -91.49 11.85 -30.37
CA GLY A 644 -92.88 12.12 -30.05
C GLY A 644 -93.13 13.61 -29.80
N LYS A 645 -93.93 14.24 -30.67
CA LYS A 645 -94.38 15.65 -30.62
C LYS A 645 -95.59 15.85 -29.68
N LYS A 646 -95.61 17.03 -29.02
CA LYS A 646 -96.73 17.79 -28.36
C LYS A 646 -97.11 17.32 -26.95
N GLU A 647 -97.35 18.18 -25.95
CA GLU A 647 -98.10 19.47 -25.86
C GLU A 647 -97.30 20.51 -25.01
N ALA A 648 -97.24 21.83 -25.24
CA ALA A 648 -98.22 22.91 -25.38
C ALA A 648 -98.99 23.32 -24.09
N GLN A 649 -98.72 24.55 -23.64
CA GLN A 649 -99.48 25.47 -22.74
C GLN A 649 -99.23 25.40 -21.23
N GLY A 650 -98.73 26.53 -20.70
CA GLY A 650 -98.54 26.83 -19.28
C GLY A 650 -97.37 27.77 -19.06
#